data_AF-A0A7I8EWS8-F1
#
_entry.id   AF-A0A7I8EWS8-F1
#
_cell.length_a   1.000
_cell.length_b   1.000
_cell.length_c   1.000
_cell.angle_alpha   90.00
_cell.angle_beta   90.00
_cell.angle_gamma   90.00
#
_symmetry.space_group_name_H-M   'P 1'
#
loop_
_entity.id
_entity.type
_entity.pdbx_description
1 polymer ?
#
loop_
_entity_poly.entity_id
_entity_poly.type
_entity_poly.pdbx_seq_one_letter_code
_entity_poly.pdbx_strand_id
1 'polypeptide(L)'
;MTHASVDIQIAPESLPTLPCWFAEVAIVAQVLMTSGMLQAIEERVRFARARFGTYEVIDFVGVLLGYAVSGEPTLLAFYERLNPFASPFMALFNRHSLPHRSTFSRFLAALDQPSVEALRMLFQEDLVVRTAQTFPPGGLWDRLGHHWLIVDIDGTKQAARQRALPSLPELPPPHRRFDRVCAPAYLGRKRGEMARTRTTVLQAHSHHWLGTFSGVGNGDYRGELARACDAITSYAGALCLPLSHILVRLDGLYGTRAVLIEILLSGVGVIARCKDYGLLDLPAVAARLTLPPDAHTTHPESGTQRALFDCPNIALSPTGPPVRLIVATHPALSADKPPIGVLRAETVYELFLTTAPLPAFTCADVLDLYLHRGSFETVLSDEDQEQDPDRWCSRTACGQEFWQIVNQWLWNLRLDLGSHLSPSPMRFTEFAPVQTNNPAHQPIIEPITEPAHQPTVEPSNEPPLYGPPRWAHRSFTKGFAGADFLLQPDGTLRCPTGHPLTVQERRPERNGSLRIVYGARACHCRPCPLRAQCQESATTLKPRQVSAVFWPIKASASTSDQPPSHPVEASLMVAEPPLPPPLLTLDPILWGDWPRCQLRRRWMRLLRTQTVTLPFGSESPEEILETPSDSVQTRAQRAHWRLCWNERMDRNARRPQAAPLKVTIHGLPPSLAQYLHCGLVTAA
;
A
#
# COMPACT_ATOMS: atom_id res chain seq x y z
N MET A 1 -42.84 34.28 -12.98
CA MET A 1 -41.45 33.82 -12.73
C MET A 1 -41.14 34.10 -11.28
N THR A 2 -41.13 33.06 -10.43
CA THR A 2 -40.76 33.18 -9.01
C THR A 2 -39.25 33.33 -8.92
N HIS A 3 -38.78 34.55 -8.65
CA HIS A 3 -37.38 34.79 -8.35
C HIS A 3 -37.01 33.97 -7.10
N ALA A 4 -35.98 33.14 -7.20
CA ALA A 4 -35.43 32.46 -6.03
C ALA A 4 -34.93 33.51 -5.03
N SER A 5 -35.57 33.59 -3.86
CA SER A 5 -35.22 34.55 -2.82
C SER A 5 -34.04 34.00 -1.99
N VAL A 6 -32.82 34.24 -2.46
CA VAL A 6 -31.62 34.01 -1.66
C VAL A 6 -31.28 35.32 -0.95
N ASP A 7 -31.37 35.33 0.38
CA ASP A 7 -30.85 36.41 1.23
C ASP A 7 -29.40 36.08 1.62
N ILE A 8 -28.46 36.98 1.33
CA ILE A 8 -27.03 36.81 1.61
C ILE A 8 -26.61 37.93 2.56
N GLN A 9 -26.19 37.56 3.76
CA GLN A 9 -25.72 38.48 4.81
C GLN A 9 -24.21 38.36 4.98
N ILE A 10 -23.54 39.49 5.26
CA ILE A 10 -22.09 39.57 5.48
C ILE A 10 -21.86 40.21 6.84
N ALA A 11 -21.06 39.56 7.69
CA ALA A 11 -20.61 40.09 8.97
C ALA A 11 -19.12 40.53 8.84
N PRO A 12 -18.74 41.72 9.32
CA PRO A 12 -17.35 42.19 9.24
C PRO A 12 -16.41 41.47 10.22
N GLU A 13 -16.94 40.77 11.22
CA GLU A 13 -16.17 40.03 12.21
C GLU A 13 -15.55 38.77 11.59
N SER A 14 -14.23 38.63 11.72
CA SER A 14 -13.53 37.41 11.31
C SER A 14 -13.73 36.33 12.37
N LEU A 15 -14.47 35.28 12.02
CA LEU A 15 -14.66 34.09 12.86
C LEU A 15 -13.91 32.89 12.28
N PRO A 16 -12.96 32.28 13.02
CA PRO A 16 -12.25 31.11 12.54
C PRO A 16 -13.21 29.92 12.43
N THR A 17 -13.16 29.20 11.31
CA THR A 17 -13.90 27.95 11.14
C THR A 17 -13.09 26.79 11.68
N LEU A 18 -13.74 25.88 12.41
CA LEU A 18 -13.07 24.68 12.92
C LEU A 18 -12.50 23.86 11.74
N PRO A 19 -11.25 23.37 11.83
CA PRO A 19 -10.66 22.61 10.74
C PRO A 19 -11.44 21.33 10.46
N CYS A 20 -11.66 21.01 9.18
CA CYS A 20 -12.42 19.81 8.77
C CYS A 20 -11.78 18.49 9.25
N TRP A 21 -10.51 18.52 9.62
CA TRP A 21 -9.77 17.37 10.16
C TRP A 21 -9.86 17.24 11.70
N PHE A 22 -10.47 18.21 12.40
CA PHE A 22 -10.52 18.22 13.87
C PHE A 22 -11.27 17.02 14.46
N ALA A 23 -12.36 16.59 13.80
CA ALA A 23 -13.12 15.39 14.18
C ALA A 23 -12.23 14.14 14.26
N GLU A 24 -11.33 13.98 13.28
CA GLU A 24 -10.43 12.84 13.22
C GLU A 24 -9.38 12.89 14.33
N VAL A 25 -8.81 14.06 14.65
CA VAL A 25 -7.90 14.19 15.78
C VAL A 25 -8.59 13.87 17.10
N ALA A 26 -9.82 14.34 17.30
CA ALA A 26 -10.58 14.07 18.52
C ALA A 26 -10.83 12.56 18.70
N ILE A 27 -11.19 11.86 17.63
CA ILE A 27 -11.38 10.40 17.69
C ILE A 27 -10.05 9.68 17.93
N VAL A 28 -8.98 10.06 17.23
CA VAL A 28 -7.65 9.46 17.44
C VAL A 28 -7.20 9.64 18.89
N ALA A 29 -7.36 10.84 19.46
CA ALA A 29 -7.04 11.11 20.85
C ALA A 29 -7.88 10.25 21.82
N GLN A 30 -9.19 10.12 21.57
CA GLN A 30 -10.08 9.28 22.35
C GLN A 30 -9.68 7.80 22.30
N VAL A 31 -9.31 7.28 21.11
CA VAL A 31 -8.83 5.91 20.95
C VAL A 31 -7.55 5.69 21.74
N LEU A 32 -6.57 6.58 21.62
CA LEU A 32 -5.30 6.47 22.36
C LEU A 32 -5.50 6.60 23.87
N MET A 33 -6.46 7.41 24.31
CA MET A 33 -6.80 7.55 25.73
C MET A 33 -7.45 6.28 26.28
N THR A 34 -8.49 5.79 25.60
CA THR A 34 -9.27 4.61 26.06
C THR A 34 -8.50 3.30 25.96
N SER A 35 -7.55 3.18 25.03
CA SER A 35 -6.64 2.03 24.97
C SER A 35 -5.48 2.09 25.97
N GLY A 36 -5.36 3.17 26.75
CA GLY A 36 -4.22 3.41 27.65
C GLY A 36 -2.92 3.79 26.94
N MET A 37 -2.94 3.94 25.61
CA MET A 37 -1.75 4.26 24.83
C MET A 37 -1.20 5.66 25.11
N LEU A 38 -2.07 6.62 25.42
CA LEU A 38 -1.67 7.96 25.83
C LEU A 38 -0.79 7.89 27.10
N GLN A 39 -1.26 7.17 28.11
CA GLN A 39 -0.52 6.93 29.35
C GLN A 39 0.78 6.15 29.08
N ALA A 40 0.74 5.14 28.23
CA ALA A 40 1.93 4.38 27.87
C ALA A 40 3.01 5.27 27.21
N ILE A 41 2.62 6.24 26.37
CA ILE A 41 3.54 7.22 25.78
C ILE A 41 4.19 8.08 26.87
N GLU A 42 3.39 8.59 27.81
CA GLU A 42 3.87 9.42 28.93
C GLU A 42 4.88 8.67 29.82
N GLU A 43 4.62 7.39 30.09
CA GLU A 43 5.43 6.60 31.02
C GLU A 43 6.70 6.05 30.36
N ARG A 44 6.62 5.62 29.09
CA ARG A 44 7.64 4.80 28.43
C ARG A 44 8.47 5.55 27.40
N VAL A 45 7.93 6.58 26.75
CA VAL A 45 8.68 7.40 25.76
C VAL A 45 9.33 8.57 26.48
N ARG A 46 10.37 8.27 27.26
CA ARG A 46 11.09 9.27 28.06
C ARG A 46 12.25 9.87 27.28
N PHE A 47 12.26 11.19 27.16
CA PHE A 47 13.31 11.94 26.47
C PHE A 47 14.00 12.94 27.40
N ALA A 48 15.28 12.70 27.72
CA ALA A 48 16.01 13.54 28.64
C ALA A 48 16.72 14.69 27.90
N ARG A 49 16.28 15.93 28.15
CA ARG A 49 16.97 17.13 27.64
C ARG A 49 17.23 18.13 28.77
N ALA A 50 18.37 18.81 28.70
CA ALA A 50 18.74 19.79 29.72
C ALA A 50 17.73 20.94 29.92
N ARG A 51 17.01 21.35 28.85
CA ARG A 51 16.00 22.42 28.89
C ARG A 51 14.88 22.14 27.90
N PHE A 52 13.66 22.03 28.42
CA PHE A 52 12.46 21.83 27.60
C PHE A 52 11.29 22.76 27.98
N GLY A 53 11.51 23.66 28.95
CA GLY A 53 10.46 24.54 29.45
C GLY A 53 9.41 23.73 30.20
N THR A 54 8.14 23.94 29.87
CA THR A 54 6.97 23.28 30.52
C THR A 54 6.50 22.02 29.82
N TYR A 55 7.03 21.71 28.64
CA TYR A 55 6.54 20.62 27.80
C TYR A 55 7.27 19.30 28.09
N GLU A 56 6.62 18.21 27.73
CA GLU A 56 7.11 16.83 27.70
C GLU A 56 6.76 16.14 26.37
N VAL A 57 7.27 14.93 26.13
CA VAL A 57 7.13 14.21 24.84
C VAL A 57 5.68 14.17 24.34
N ILE A 58 4.71 13.92 25.21
CA ILE A 58 3.30 13.82 24.84
C ILE A 58 2.75 15.10 24.19
N ASP A 59 3.26 16.27 24.61
CA ASP A 59 2.87 17.56 24.06
C ASP A 59 3.23 17.68 22.57
N PHE A 60 4.35 17.06 22.17
CA PHE A 60 4.82 17.05 20.79
C PHE A 60 4.19 15.91 19.98
N VAL A 61 3.91 14.77 20.61
CA VAL A 61 3.18 13.66 19.95
C VAL A 61 1.78 14.11 19.55
N GLY A 62 1.04 14.83 20.42
CA GLY A 62 -0.26 15.40 20.06
C GLY A 62 -0.20 16.33 18.84
N VAL A 63 0.81 17.20 18.79
CA VAL A 63 1.07 18.09 17.64
C VAL A 63 1.41 17.29 16.37
N LEU A 64 2.25 16.24 16.47
CA LEU A 64 2.60 15.37 15.33
C LEU A 64 1.37 14.62 14.80
N LEU A 65 0.52 14.08 15.68
CA LEU A 65 -0.72 13.40 15.30
C LEU A 65 -1.67 14.38 14.60
N GLY A 66 -1.88 15.57 15.17
CA GLY A 66 -2.66 16.62 14.53
C GLY A 66 -2.11 17.00 13.16
N TYR A 67 -0.79 17.15 13.03
CA TYR A 67 -0.15 17.48 11.77
C TYR A 67 -0.29 16.37 10.72
N ALA A 68 -0.17 15.10 11.11
CA ALA A 68 -0.38 13.93 10.25
C ALA A 68 -1.83 13.79 9.79
N VAL A 69 -2.78 13.99 10.70
CA VAL A 69 -4.23 13.97 10.39
C VAL A 69 -4.60 15.11 9.45
N SER A 70 -4.05 16.30 9.69
CA SER A 70 -4.44 17.52 8.98
C SER A 70 -4.18 17.48 7.47
N GLY A 71 -3.11 16.80 7.04
CA GLY A 71 -2.63 16.85 5.67
C GLY A 71 -2.16 18.25 5.22
N GLU A 72 -1.95 19.18 6.14
CA GLU A 72 -1.47 20.53 5.80
C GLU A 72 -0.06 20.45 5.19
N PRO A 73 0.26 21.26 4.16
CA PRO A 73 1.49 21.11 3.38
C PRO A 73 2.74 21.54 4.14
N THR A 74 2.58 22.36 5.19
CA THR A 74 3.69 22.85 6.01
C THR A 74 3.29 22.93 7.47
N LEU A 75 4.27 22.83 8.37
CA LEU A 75 4.05 23.10 9.79
C LEU A 75 3.50 24.51 10.02
N LEU A 76 3.92 25.51 9.23
CA LEU A 76 3.39 26.87 9.37
C LEU A 76 1.88 26.92 9.12
N ALA A 77 1.42 26.36 7.99
CA ALA A 77 0.00 26.30 7.64
C ALA A 77 -0.81 25.53 8.69
N PHE A 78 -0.25 24.42 9.21
CA PHE A 78 -0.86 23.67 10.31
C PHE A 78 -1.04 24.53 11.56
N TYR A 79 0.02 25.21 12.01
CA TYR A 79 -0.05 26.06 13.20
C TYR A 79 -1.00 27.25 13.00
N GLU A 80 -1.02 27.89 11.83
CA GLU A 80 -1.95 28.99 11.52
C GLU A 80 -3.41 28.54 11.60
N ARG A 81 -3.73 27.35 11.07
CA ARG A 81 -5.07 26.78 11.11
C ARG A 81 -5.46 26.24 12.49
N LEU A 82 -4.48 25.77 13.27
CA LEU A 82 -4.70 25.24 14.61
C LEU A 82 -4.83 26.33 15.68
N ASN A 83 -4.10 27.44 15.55
CA ASN A 83 -3.94 28.43 16.62
C ASN A 83 -5.25 28.93 17.26
N PRO A 84 -6.33 29.20 16.49
CA PRO A 84 -7.60 29.63 17.08
C PRO A 84 -8.28 28.56 17.96
N PHE A 85 -7.86 27.30 17.83
CA PHE A 85 -8.40 26.14 18.53
C PHE A 85 -7.32 25.42 19.37
N ALA A 86 -6.23 26.12 19.71
CA ALA A 86 -5.10 25.53 20.42
C ALA A 86 -5.50 24.93 21.79
N SER A 87 -6.30 25.66 22.58
CA SER A 87 -6.80 25.20 23.88
C SER A 87 -7.64 23.92 23.77
N PRO A 88 -8.74 23.89 22.98
CA PRO A 88 -9.53 22.66 22.84
C PRO A 88 -8.74 21.53 22.19
N PHE A 89 -7.81 21.81 21.27
CA PHE A 89 -6.95 20.77 20.68
C PHE A 89 -6.04 20.12 21.73
N MET A 90 -5.32 20.91 22.53
CA MET A 90 -4.40 20.34 23.54
C MET A 90 -5.15 19.62 24.66
N ALA A 91 -6.36 20.08 24.98
CA ALA A 91 -7.24 19.42 25.93
C ALA A 91 -7.64 18.00 25.49
N LEU A 92 -7.65 17.67 24.19
CA LEU A 92 -7.86 16.29 23.71
C LEU A 92 -6.79 15.32 24.23
N PHE A 93 -5.59 15.81 24.51
CA PHE A 93 -4.45 15.04 25.00
C PHE A 93 -4.18 15.28 26.49
N ASN A 94 -5.15 15.82 27.24
CA ASN A 94 -5.00 16.22 28.64
C ASN A 94 -3.88 17.23 28.89
N ARG A 95 -3.58 18.08 27.90
CA ARG A 95 -2.53 19.11 27.97
C ARG A 95 -3.12 20.51 27.97
N HIS A 96 -2.42 21.45 28.62
CA HIS A 96 -2.90 22.81 28.80
C HIS A 96 -2.51 23.75 27.64
N SER A 97 -1.25 23.75 27.22
CA SER A 97 -0.72 24.73 26.25
C SER A 97 -0.10 24.06 25.03
N LEU A 98 -0.27 24.70 23.87
CA LEU A 98 0.30 24.25 22.59
C LEU A 98 1.79 24.63 22.49
N PRO A 99 2.71 23.68 22.25
CA PRO A 99 4.11 24.01 22.02
C PRO A 99 4.31 24.92 20.81
N HIS A 100 5.03 26.03 20.98
CA HIS A 100 5.39 26.91 19.87
C HIS A 100 6.22 26.16 18.80
N ARG A 101 6.04 26.51 17.51
CA ARG A 101 6.73 25.89 16.35
C ARG A 101 8.25 25.76 16.49
N SER A 102 8.91 26.75 17.09
CA SER A 102 10.37 26.72 17.31
C SER A 102 10.77 25.74 18.41
N THR A 103 9.92 25.52 19.41
CA THR A 103 10.11 24.50 20.44
C THR A 103 9.91 23.11 19.85
N PHE A 104 8.86 22.94 19.03
CA PHE A 104 8.60 21.71 18.28
C PHE A 104 9.78 21.32 17.37
N SER A 105 10.29 22.26 16.57
CA SER A 105 11.47 22.01 15.72
C SER A 105 12.71 21.64 16.54
N ARG A 106 12.93 22.30 17.69
CA ARG A 106 14.04 21.98 18.61
C ARG A 106 13.87 20.64 19.31
N PHE A 107 12.64 20.14 19.50
CA PHE A 107 12.37 18.80 20.02
C PHE A 107 12.80 17.75 18.99
N LEU A 108 12.26 17.82 17.77
CA LEU A 108 12.58 16.88 16.71
C LEU A 108 14.09 16.85 16.40
N ALA A 109 14.75 18.01 16.43
CA ALA A 109 16.19 18.10 16.21
C ALA A 109 17.04 17.51 17.35
N ALA A 110 16.45 17.27 18.52
CA ALA A 110 17.15 16.77 19.71
C ALA A 110 16.83 15.32 20.06
N LEU A 111 15.77 14.73 19.48
CA LEU A 111 15.39 13.33 19.68
C LEU A 111 16.58 12.39 19.47
N ASP A 112 16.65 11.37 20.33
CA ASP A 112 17.67 10.34 20.34
C ASP A 112 17.08 8.96 19.98
N GLN A 113 17.97 8.00 19.73
CA GLN A 113 17.56 6.65 19.33
C GLN A 113 16.69 5.95 20.40
N PRO A 114 17.01 5.99 21.71
CA PRO A 114 16.18 5.35 22.73
C PRO A 114 14.73 5.82 22.73
N SER A 115 14.50 7.13 22.54
CA SER A 115 13.13 7.68 22.45
C SER A 115 12.38 7.18 21.22
N VAL A 116 13.06 7.03 20.08
CA VAL A 116 12.48 6.50 18.84
C VAL A 116 12.14 5.02 18.99
N GLU A 117 13.01 4.22 19.59
CA GLU A 117 12.72 2.80 19.86
C GLU A 117 11.58 2.62 20.85
N ALA A 118 11.49 3.46 21.89
CA ALA A 118 10.39 3.41 22.84
C ALA A 118 9.04 3.67 22.14
N LEU A 119 8.97 4.68 21.25
CA LEU A 119 7.76 4.92 20.46
C LEU A 119 7.44 3.75 19.52
N ARG A 120 8.47 3.17 18.89
CA ARG A 120 8.31 2.02 17.98
C ARG A 120 7.74 0.80 18.69
N MET A 121 8.21 0.51 19.90
CA MET A 121 7.69 -0.59 20.72
C MET A 121 6.20 -0.39 21.02
N LEU A 122 5.79 0.82 21.40
CA LEU A 122 4.37 1.13 21.63
C LEU A 122 3.52 0.99 20.36
N PHE A 123 4.03 1.48 19.22
CA PHE A 123 3.39 1.30 17.92
C PHE A 123 3.17 -0.19 17.60
N GLN A 124 4.18 -1.03 17.85
CA GLN A 124 4.11 -2.45 17.58
C GLN A 124 3.14 -3.19 18.52
N GLU A 125 3.13 -2.84 19.81
CA GLU A 125 2.18 -3.38 20.78
C GLU A 125 0.72 -3.03 20.41
N ASP A 126 0.46 -1.77 20.03
CA ASP A 126 -0.86 -1.33 19.57
C ASP A 126 -1.29 -2.07 18.29
N LEU A 127 -0.37 -2.25 17.34
CA LEU A 127 -0.60 -3.02 16.12
C LEU A 127 -1.03 -4.46 16.43
N VAL A 128 -0.32 -5.14 17.32
CA VAL A 128 -0.62 -6.53 17.72
C VAL A 128 -2.02 -6.61 18.33
N VAL A 129 -2.32 -5.73 19.28
CA VAL A 129 -3.63 -5.73 19.97
C VAL A 129 -4.78 -5.56 18.98
N ARG A 130 -4.65 -4.65 18.00
CA ARG A 130 -5.69 -4.40 16.99
C ARG A 130 -5.81 -5.52 15.97
N THR A 131 -4.69 -6.09 15.54
CA THR A 131 -4.70 -7.16 14.53
C THR A 131 -5.16 -8.50 15.08
N ALA A 132 -4.85 -8.80 16.35
CA ALA A 132 -5.29 -10.03 17.02
C ALA A 132 -6.82 -10.17 17.06
N GLN A 133 -7.56 -9.06 17.11
CA GLN A 133 -9.03 -9.05 17.10
C GLN A 133 -9.63 -9.54 15.78
N THR A 134 -8.85 -9.55 14.69
CA THR A 134 -9.30 -9.89 13.33
C THR A 134 -8.74 -11.21 12.82
N PHE A 135 -8.38 -12.15 13.69
CA PHE A 135 -7.67 -13.38 13.31
C PHE A 135 -8.52 -14.33 12.42
N PRO A 136 -7.96 -14.88 11.32
CA PRO A 136 -6.63 -14.62 10.77
C PRO A 136 -6.54 -13.20 10.15
N PRO A 137 -5.40 -12.50 10.25
CA PRO A 137 -5.25 -11.10 9.80
C PRO A 137 -5.16 -10.96 8.25
N GLY A 138 -5.92 -11.78 7.53
CA GLY A 138 -5.76 -12.07 6.10
C GLY A 138 -4.73 -13.18 5.88
N GLY A 139 -4.47 -13.50 4.62
CA GLY A 139 -3.43 -14.48 4.31
C GLY A 139 -3.52 -15.07 2.91
N LEU A 140 -2.64 -16.01 2.66
CA LEU A 140 -2.60 -16.86 1.49
C LEU A 140 -2.89 -18.29 1.93
N TRP A 141 -3.78 -18.99 1.23
CA TRP A 141 -3.97 -20.42 1.41
C TRP A 141 -3.29 -21.13 0.26
N ASP A 142 -2.35 -22.01 0.57
CA ASP A 142 -1.56 -22.73 -0.41
C ASP A 142 -2.34 -23.89 -1.04
N ARG A 143 -1.69 -24.63 -1.94
CA ARG A 143 -2.28 -25.78 -2.65
C ARG A 143 -2.60 -27.00 -1.76
N LEU A 144 -2.18 -26.96 -0.49
CA LEU A 144 -2.46 -27.97 0.52
C LEU A 144 -3.45 -27.44 1.58
N GLY A 145 -3.97 -26.23 1.40
CA GLY A 145 -4.90 -25.58 2.32
C GLY A 145 -4.23 -24.95 3.56
N HIS A 146 -2.89 -24.91 3.66
CA HIS A 146 -2.23 -24.25 4.78
C HIS A 146 -2.25 -22.73 4.62
N HIS A 147 -2.37 -22.03 5.74
CA HIS A 147 -2.42 -20.56 5.81
C HIS A 147 -1.02 -19.97 5.94
N TRP A 148 -0.75 -18.92 5.16
CA TRP A 148 0.51 -18.19 5.12
C TRP A 148 0.26 -16.69 5.24
N LEU A 149 1.23 -15.98 5.83
CA LEU A 149 1.29 -14.53 5.77
C LEU A 149 2.37 -14.07 4.80
N ILE A 150 1.99 -13.16 3.90
CA ILE A 150 2.93 -12.47 3.03
C ILE A 150 3.29 -11.12 3.63
N VAL A 151 4.59 -10.85 3.73
CA VAL A 151 5.15 -9.57 4.21
C VAL A 151 6.07 -9.00 3.14
N ASP A 152 5.91 -7.72 2.83
CA ASP A 152 6.79 -6.99 1.92
C ASP A 152 7.78 -6.15 2.70
N ILE A 153 9.05 -6.17 2.26
CA ILE A 153 10.07 -5.22 2.72
C ILE A 153 10.61 -4.48 1.50
N ASP A 154 10.63 -3.14 1.60
CA ASP A 154 11.23 -2.30 0.58
C ASP A 154 11.94 -1.08 1.14
N GLY A 155 13.10 -0.78 0.55
CA GLY A 155 13.91 0.39 0.83
C GLY A 155 13.63 1.51 -0.15
N THR A 156 12.86 2.51 0.26
CA THR A 156 12.61 3.71 -0.55
C THR A 156 13.72 4.76 -0.32
N LYS A 157 13.85 5.71 -1.24
CA LYS A 157 14.87 6.77 -1.19
C LYS A 157 14.26 8.14 -1.36
N GLN A 158 14.59 9.10 -0.49
CA GLN A 158 14.21 10.49 -0.66
C GLN A 158 15.43 11.33 -1.01
N ALA A 159 15.44 11.84 -2.25
CA ALA A 159 16.55 12.65 -2.78
C ALA A 159 16.47 14.10 -2.28
N ALA A 160 17.63 14.68 -1.98
CA ALA A 160 17.79 16.07 -1.59
C ALA A 160 18.80 16.76 -2.52
N ARG A 161 18.50 18.02 -2.87
CA ARG A 161 19.38 18.86 -3.66
C ARG A 161 20.30 19.70 -2.79
N GLN A 162 21.58 19.72 -3.10
CA GLN A 162 22.56 20.60 -2.50
C GLN A 162 22.72 21.86 -3.35
N ARG A 163 22.13 22.97 -2.88
CA ARG A 163 22.43 24.28 -3.47
C ARG A 163 23.87 24.69 -3.13
N ALA A 164 24.46 25.51 -4.01
CA ALA A 164 25.74 26.14 -3.76
C ALA A 164 25.68 26.93 -2.44
N LEU A 165 26.74 26.83 -1.65
CA LEU A 165 26.87 27.58 -0.41
C LEU A 165 27.48 28.95 -0.74
N PRO A 166 27.01 30.03 -0.09
CA PRO A 166 27.66 31.33 -0.25
C PRO A 166 29.08 31.26 0.34
N SER A 167 30.07 31.71 -0.44
CA SER A 167 31.48 31.75 -0.05
C SER A 167 32.03 33.18 -0.23
N LEU A 168 31.82 34.02 0.77
CA LEU A 168 32.46 35.33 0.87
C LEU A 168 33.28 35.37 2.16
N PRO A 169 34.47 36.01 2.16
CA PRO A 169 35.31 36.11 3.36
C PRO A 169 34.61 36.77 4.57
N GLU A 170 33.63 37.62 4.32
CA GLU A 170 32.86 38.33 5.34
C GLU A 170 31.71 37.50 5.94
N LEU A 171 31.39 36.34 5.35
CA LEU A 171 30.31 35.49 5.82
C LEU A 171 30.83 34.45 6.81
N PRO A 172 30.02 34.06 7.81
CA PRO A 172 30.37 32.94 8.67
C PRO A 172 30.51 31.64 7.85
N PRO A 173 31.25 30.63 8.35
CA PRO A 173 31.40 29.35 7.69
C PRO A 173 30.02 28.77 7.32
N PRO A 174 29.78 28.50 6.02
CA PRO A 174 28.49 27.99 5.61
C PRO A 174 28.31 26.56 6.14
N HIS A 175 27.11 26.23 6.59
CA HIS A 175 26.76 24.88 7.03
C HIS A 175 25.55 24.39 6.24
N ARG A 176 25.53 23.10 5.88
CA ARG A 176 24.36 22.52 5.21
C ARG A 176 23.35 22.05 6.24
N ARG A 177 22.08 22.24 5.90
CA ARG A 177 20.94 21.91 6.76
C ARG A 177 20.63 20.41 6.83
N PHE A 178 21.03 19.63 5.82
CA PHE A 178 20.65 18.22 5.66
C PHE A 178 21.78 17.23 5.96
N ASP A 179 22.97 17.67 6.36
CA ASP A 179 24.13 16.77 6.57
C ASP A 179 23.90 15.73 7.67
N ARG A 180 22.96 15.99 8.59
CA ARG A 180 22.60 15.06 9.68
C ARG A 180 21.52 14.03 9.31
N VAL A 181 20.93 14.13 8.13
CA VAL A 181 19.82 13.26 7.69
C VAL A 181 20.01 12.74 6.26
N CYS A 182 20.91 13.33 5.48
CA CYS A 182 21.22 12.90 4.13
C CYS A 182 22.73 12.68 3.96
N ALA A 183 23.11 11.73 3.12
CA ALA A 183 24.47 11.49 2.66
C ALA A 183 24.47 11.23 1.13
N PRO A 184 25.64 11.24 0.45
CA PRO A 184 25.71 10.84 -0.96
C PRO A 184 25.17 9.42 -1.14
N ALA A 185 24.42 9.18 -2.21
CA ALA A 185 23.71 7.92 -2.41
C ALA A 185 23.49 7.61 -3.89
N TYR A 186 23.18 6.35 -4.20
CA TYR A 186 22.68 5.98 -5.51
C TYR A 186 21.21 6.41 -5.64
N LEU A 187 20.92 7.37 -6.51
CA LEU A 187 19.59 8.01 -6.63
C LEU A 187 18.69 7.38 -7.69
N GLY A 188 19.23 6.45 -8.50
CA GLY A 188 18.53 5.91 -9.65
C GLY A 188 18.06 7.04 -10.59
N ARG A 189 16.74 7.14 -10.79
CA ARG A 189 16.11 8.18 -11.63
C ARG A 189 15.79 9.48 -10.88
N LYS A 190 15.98 9.54 -9.56
CA LYS A 190 15.64 10.72 -8.76
C LYS A 190 16.69 11.82 -8.96
N ARG A 191 16.25 13.09 -9.05
CA ARG A 191 17.13 14.26 -9.25
C ARG A 191 17.61 14.80 -7.90
N GLY A 192 18.90 14.67 -7.60
CA GLY A 192 19.57 15.22 -6.41
C GLY A 192 21.04 14.85 -6.38
N GLU A 193 21.72 15.20 -5.28
CA GLU A 193 23.11 14.80 -5.01
C GLU A 193 23.21 13.95 -3.73
N MET A 194 22.21 14.04 -2.85
CA MET A 194 22.16 13.36 -1.56
C MET A 194 20.85 12.61 -1.42
N ALA A 195 20.79 11.61 -0.55
CA ALA A 195 19.52 10.97 -0.16
C ALA A 195 19.48 10.60 1.31
N ARG A 196 18.28 10.24 1.74
CA ARG A 196 18.01 9.32 2.85
C ARG A 196 17.28 8.09 2.34
N THR A 197 17.43 6.98 3.02
CA THR A 197 16.64 5.76 2.83
C THR A 197 15.55 5.64 3.88
N ARG A 198 14.50 4.90 3.53
CA ARG A 198 13.46 4.43 4.43
C ARG A 198 13.11 3.00 4.05
N THR A 199 13.47 2.04 4.87
CA THR A 199 13.01 0.66 4.76
C THR A 199 11.66 0.54 5.46
N THR A 200 10.65 0.02 4.75
CA THR A 200 9.29 -0.19 5.28
C THR A 200 8.94 -1.67 5.29
N VAL A 201 8.11 -2.07 6.24
CA VAL A 201 7.64 -3.46 6.42
C VAL A 201 6.13 -3.45 6.39
N LEU A 202 5.52 -4.14 5.43
CA LEU A 202 4.06 -4.17 5.22
C LEU A 202 3.55 -5.60 5.25
N GLN A 203 2.47 -5.87 5.99
CA GLN A 203 1.73 -7.12 5.83
C GLN A 203 0.75 -6.98 4.65
N ALA A 204 0.94 -7.83 3.63
CA ALA A 204 0.40 -7.61 2.30
C ALA A 204 -1.13 -7.75 2.19
N HIS A 205 -1.78 -8.43 3.14
CA HIS A 205 -3.22 -8.73 3.07
C HIS A 205 -4.10 -7.68 3.76
N SER A 206 -3.60 -7.17 4.88
CA SER A 206 -4.26 -6.21 5.75
C SER A 206 -3.76 -4.78 5.52
N HIS A 207 -2.64 -4.62 4.81
CA HIS A 207 -1.94 -3.36 4.55
C HIS A 207 -1.53 -2.61 5.83
N HIS A 208 -1.38 -3.32 6.96
CA HIS A 208 -0.80 -2.74 8.15
C HIS A 208 0.71 -2.62 8.00
N TRP A 209 1.25 -1.47 8.39
CA TRP A 209 2.68 -1.28 8.56
C TRP A 209 3.14 -1.98 9.83
N LEU A 210 4.21 -2.76 9.73
CA LEU A 210 4.88 -3.43 10.84
C LEU A 210 6.09 -2.62 11.32
N GLY A 211 6.62 -1.74 10.47
CA GLY A 211 7.70 -0.84 10.84
C GLY A 211 8.23 0.02 9.70
N THR A 212 9.00 1.02 10.09
CA THR A 212 9.78 1.92 9.22
C THR A 212 11.15 2.17 9.83
N PHE A 213 12.22 2.05 9.07
CA PHE A 213 13.59 2.25 9.53
C PHE A 213 14.30 3.18 8.55
N SER A 214 14.97 4.22 9.03
CA SER A 214 15.58 5.22 8.15
C SER A 214 17.09 5.25 8.28
N GLY A 215 17.75 5.58 7.17
CA GLY A 215 19.19 5.69 7.07
C GLY A 215 19.61 6.92 6.28
N VAL A 216 20.80 7.45 6.56
CA VAL A 216 21.39 8.51 5.72
C VAL A 216 22.00 7.89 4.47
N GLY A 217 21.91 8.58 3.33
CA GLY A 217 22.53 8.13 2.08
C GLY A 217 21.88 6.87 1.52
N ASN A 218 22.67 5.80 1.39
CA ASN A 218 22.18 4.47 1.02
C ASN A 218 21.68 3.66 2.23
N GLY A 219 21.78 4.21 3.44
CA GLY A 219 21.40 3.53 4.68
C GLY A 219 22.29 2.34 5.04
N ASP A 220 21.96 1.72 6.16
CA ASP A 220 22.46 0.40 6.53
C ASP A 220 21.38 -0.62 6.17
N TYR A 221 21.20 -0.89 4.88
CA TYR A 221 20.10 -1.73 4.41
C TYR A 221 20.14 -3.16 5.00
N ARG A 222 21.30 -3.65 5.47
CA ARG A 222 21.41 -4.94 6.16
C ARG A 222 20.93 -4.84 7.60
N GLY A 223 21.40 -3.82 8.36
CA GLY A 223 20.89 -3.57 9.70
C GLY A 223 19.40 -3.24 9.73
N GLU A 224 18.92 -2.45 8.76
CA GLU A 224 17.50 -2.13 8.58
C GLU A 224 16.68 -3.40 8.26
N LEU A 225 17.20 -4.32 7.45
CA LEU A 225 16.56 -5.60 7.15
C LEU A 225 16.54 -6.54 8.37
N ALA A 226 17.61 -6.59 9.17
CA ALA A 226 17.64 -7.35 10.40
C ALA A 226 16.55 -6.86 11.37
N ARG A 227 16.44 -5.53 11.55
CA ARG A 227 15.38 -4.91 12.36
C ARG A 227 13.98 -5.18 11.81
N ALA A 228 13.82 -5.24 10.48
CA ALA A 228 12.57 -5.64 9.85
C ALA A 228 12.22 -7.10 10.18
N CYS A 229 13.20 -8.01 10.15
CA CYS A 229 13.00 -9.40 10.57
C CYS A 229 12.64 -9.50 12.06
N ASP A 230 13.25 -8.69 12.93
CA ASP A 230 12.89 -8.65 14.36
C ASP A 230 11.45 -8.20 14.58
N ALA A 231 10.99 -7.21 13.82
CA ALA A 231 9.60 -6.72 13.86
C ALA A 231 8.61 -7.81 13.40
N ILE A 232 8.95 -8.53 12.33
CA ILE A 232 8.16 -9.67 11.82
C ILE A 232 8.12 -10.79 12.85
N THR A 233 9.27 -11.17 13.41
CA THR A 233 9.36 -12.25 14.41
C THR A 233 8.55 -11.93 15.66
N SER A 234 8.64 -10.70 16.15
CA SER A 234 7.86 -10.24 17.30
C SER A 234 6.36 -10.19 16.99
N TYR A 235 5.96 -9.73 15.80
CA TYR A 235 4.56 -9.75 15.35
C TYR A 235 4.01 -11.19 15.24
N ALA A 236 4.80 -12.09 14.65
CA ALA A 236 4.46 -13.50 14.51
C ALA A 236 4.31 -14.18 15.88
N GLY A 237 5.28 -13.97 16.78
CA GLY A 237 5.25 -14.51 18.14
C GLY A 237 4.03 -14.04 18.93
N ALA A 238 3.68 -12.75 18.80
CA ALA A 238 2.52 -12.18 19.48
C ALA A 238 1.17 -12.70 18.94
N LEU A 239 1.12 -13.10 17.67
CA LEU A 239 -0.06 -13.74 17.06
C LEU A 239 -0.02 -15.28 17.11
N CYS A 240 0.97 -15.86 17.80
CA CYS A 240 1.22 -17.30 17.84
C CYS A 240 1.33 -17.95 16.45
N LEU A 241 1.86 -17.21 15.48
CA LEU A 241 2.09 -17.69 14.13
C LEU A 241 3.52 -18.25 13.99
N PRO A 242 3.68 -19.48 13.49
CA PRO A 242 5.00 -20.03 13.23
C PRO A 242 5.70 -19.26 12.09
N LEU A 243 6.99 -18.95 12.27
CA LEU A 243 7.79 -18.25 11.24
C LEU A 243 7.84 -19.01 9.91
N SER A 244 7.69 -20.34 9.95
CA SER A 244 7.63 -21.20 8.77
C SER A 244 6.40 -20.97 7.91
N HIS A 245 5.38 -20.26 8.40
CA HIS A 245 4.18 -19.85 7.63
C HIS A 245 4.21 -18.35 7.26
N ILE A 246 5.38 -17.70 7.33
CA ILE A 246 5.56 -16.32 6.88
C ILE A 246 6.53 -16.32 5.70
N LEU A 247 6.13 -15.69 4.59
CA LEU A 247 6.96 -15.48 3.41
C LEU A 247 7.22 -13.98 3.21
N VAL A 248 8.48 -13.60 3.31
CA VAL A 248 8.95 -12.23 3.08
C VAL A 248 9.34 -12.05 1.64
N ARG A 249 8.69 -11.11 0.95
CA ARG A 249 9.02 -10.74 -0.43
C ARG A 249 10.04 -9.60 -0.43
N LEU A 250 11.16 -9.82 -1.13
CA LEU A 250 12.27 -8.89 -1.20
C LEU A 250 12.58 -8.50 -2.64
N ASP A 251 12.88 -7.22 -2.85
CA ASP A 251 13.30 -6.72 -4.15
C ASP A 251 14.77 -7.09 -4.48
N GLY A 252 15.26 -6.59 -5.62
CA GLY A 252 16.63 -6.86 -6.06
C GLY A 252 17.73 -6.16 -5.25
N LEU A 253 17.40 -5.18 -4.39
CA LEU A 253 18.36 -4.57 -3.47
C LEU A 253 18.96 -5.65 -2.57
N TYR A 254 18.09 -6.49 -1.98
CA TYR A 254 18.42 -7.56 -1.04
C TYR A 254 18.84 -8.88 -1.70
N GLY A 255 18.77 -8.97 -3.03
CA GLY A 255 19.03 -10.18 -3.81
C GLY A 255 20.48 -10.69 -3.88
N THR A 256 21.35 -10.35 -2.94
CA THR A 256 22.72 -10.91 -2.88
C THR A 256 22.77 -12.12 -1.96
N ARG A 257 23.67 -13.06 -2.27
CA ARG A 257 23.92 -14.24 -1.44
C ARG A 257 24.16 -13.91 0.03
N ALA A 258 24.99 -12.90 0.32
CA ALA A 258 25.32 -12.50 1.69
C ALA A 258 24.08 -12.06 2.48
N VAL A 259 23.21 -11.26 1.87
CA VAL A 259 21.99 -10.76 2.53
C VAL A 259 20.97 -11.87 2.72
N LEU A 260 20.78 -12.73 1.71
CA LEU A 260 19.81 -13.82 1.78
C LEU A 260 20.20 -14.87 2.83
N ILE A 261 21.49 -15.16 3.00
CA ILE A 261 21.95 -16.08 4.07
C ILE A 261 21.53 -15.58 5.45
N GLU A 262 21.65 -14.28 5.73
CA GLU A 262 21.27 -13.71 7.03
C GLU A 262 19.78 -13.88 7.32
N ILE A 263 18.93 -13.71 6.31
CA ILE A 263 17.48 -13.89 6.44
C ILE A 263 17.13 -15.37 6.62
N LEU A 264 17.79 -16.27 5.88
CA LEU A 264 17.55 -17.71 6.04
C LEU A 264 17.93 -18.18 7.45
N LEU A 265 18.97 -17.59 8.05
CA LEU A 265 19.37 -17.87 9.42
C LEU A 265 18.40 -17.31 10.48
N SER A 266 17.57 -16.32 10.15
CA SER A 266 16.53 -15.82 11.06
C SER A 266 15.29 -16.73 11.13
N GLY A 267 15.18 -17.69 10.22
CA GLY A 267 14.09 -18.68 10.17
C GLY A 267 12.81 -18.18 9.50
N VAL A 268 12.78 -16.94 9.01
CA VAL A 268 11.64 -16.40 8.25
C VAL A 268 11.73 -16.89 6.79
N GLY A 269 10.59 -17.30 6.22
CA GLY A 269 10.56 -17.69 4.82
C GLY A 269 10.78 -16.51 3.88
N VAL A 270 11.31 -16.75 2.67
CA VAL A 270 11.66 -15.69 1.72
C VAL A 270 11.20 -16.01 0.29
N ILE A 271 10.90 -14.96 -0.46
CA ILE A 271 10.84 -14.93 -1.93
C ILE A 271 11.63 -13.70 -2.38
N ALA A 272 12.75 -13.89 -3.05
CA ALA A 272 13.63 -12.79 -3.46
C ALA A 272 14.12 -12.97 -4.89
N ARG A 273 14.20 -11.86 -5.65
CA ARG A 273 14.94 -11.87 -6.92
C ARG A 273 16.43 -11.83 -6.63
N CYS A 274 17.14 -12.84 -7.09
CA CYS A 274 18.58 -12.96 -6.93
C CYS A 274 19.32 -12.28 -8.09
N LYS A 275 20.40 -11.56 -7.78
CA LYS A 275 21.32 -11.00 -8.78
C LYS A 275 22.68 -11.71 -8.84
N ASP A 276 22.83 -12.82 -8.11
CA ASP A 276 24.01 -13.68 -8.18
C ASP A 276 23.85 -14.71 -9.30
N TYR A 277 24.14 -14.28 -10.52
CA TYR A 277 24.02 -15.13 -11.71
C TYR A 277 25.09 -16.22 -11.81
N GLY A 278 26.07 -16.27 -10.89
CA GLY A 278 26.99 -17.40 -10.79
C GLY A 278 26.29 -18.69 -10.37
N LEU A 279 25.07 -18.61 -9.83
CA LEU A 279 24.24 -19.78 -9.53
C LEU A 279 23.86 -20.59 -10.78
N LEU A 280 23.84 -19.97 -11.96
CA LEU A 280 23.58 -20.67 -13.23
C LEU A 280 24.68 -21.68 -13.58
N ASP A 281 25.90 -21.47 -13.05
CA ASP A 281 27.08 -22.29 -13.34
C ASP A 281 27.21 -23.47 -12.37
N LEU A 282 26.31 -23.59 -11.38
CA LEU A 282 26.25 -24.74 -10.50
C LEU A 282 25.87 -26.00 -11.30
N PRO A 283 26.57 -27.15 -11.13
CA PRO A 283 26.29 -28.36 -11.89
C PRO A 283 24.83 -28.81 -11.84
N ALA A 284 24.18 -28.68 -10.68
CA ALA A 284 22.76 -29.02 -10.52
C ALA A 284 21.83 -28.11 -11.33
N VAL A 285 22.12 -26.81 -11.41
CA VAL A 285 21.31 -25.84 -12.17
C VAL A 285 21.57 -26.01 -13.66
N ALA A 286 22.83 -26.14 -14.07
CA ALA A 286 23.19 -26.39 -15.46
C ALA A 286 22.54 -27.69 -15.97
N ALA A 287 22.57 -28.77 -15.18
CA ALA A 287 21.89 -30.02 -15.52
C ALA A 287 20.37 -29.87 -15.58
N ARG A 288 19.75 -29.07 -14.69
CA ARG A 288 18.32 -28.80 -14.77
C ARG A 288 17.95 -28.05 -16.05
N LEU A 289 18.76 -27.09 -16.49
CA LEU A 289 18.50 -26.28 -17.67
C LEU A 289 18.58 -27.05 -19.01
N THR A 290 19.12 -28.27 -19.04
CA THR A 290 19.12 -29.12 -20.24
C THR A 290 17.82 -29.93 -20.42
N LEU A 291 16.99 -30.01 -19.37
CA LEU A 291 15.69 -30.70 -19.39
C LEU A 291 14.57 -29.73 -19.79
N PRO A 292 13.39 -30.20 -20.22
CA PRO A 292 12.24 -29.33 -20.49
C PRO A 292 11.88 -28.47 -19.26
N PRO A 293 11.34 -27.25 -19.46
CA PRO A 293 10.89 -26.40 -18.36
C PRO A 293 9.72 -27.04 -17.59
N ASP A 294 9.64 -26.78 -16.28
CA ASP A 294 8.56 -27.28 -15.41
C ASP A 294 7.23 -26.57 -15.68
N ALA A 295 7.30 -25.30 -16.08
CA ALA A 295 6.12 -24.50 -16.39
C ALA A 295 6.44 -23.40 -17.41
N HIS A 296 5.39 -22.89 -18.05
CA HIS A 296 5.45 -21.67 -18.82
C HIS A 296 4.49 -20.66 -18.22
N THR A 297 4.94 -19.42 -18.08
CA THR A 297 4.09 -18.31 -17.63
C THR A 297 4.12 -17.20 -18.67
N THR A 298 3.02 -16.47 -18.79
CA THR A 298 2.96 -15.29 -19.64
C THR A 298 2.75 -14.08 -18.76
N HIS A 299 3.67 -13.11 -18.83
CA HIS A 299 3.49 -11.88 -18.09
C HIS A 299 2.27 -11.13 -18.63
N PRO A 300 1.28 -10.79 -17.78
CA PRO A 300 -0.01 -10.27 -18.25
C PRO A 300 0.13 -8.93 -18.99
N GLU A 301 1.04 -8.05 -18.56
CA GLU A 301 1.22 -6.74 -19.20
C GLU A 301 2.15 -6.74 -20.42
N SER A 302 3.34 -7.35 -20.31
CA SER A 302 4.33 -7.35 -21.40
C SER A 302 4.10 -8.44 -22.45
N GLY A 303 3.25 -9.43 -22.17
CA GLY A 303 3.08 -10.62 -23.01
C GLY A 303 4.32 -11.52 -23.08
N THR A 304 5.36 -11.22 -22.30
CA THR A 304 6.61 -12.00 -22.30
C THR A 304 6.33 -13.39 -21.76
N GLN A 305 6.53 -14.39 -22.60
CA GLN A 305 6.50 -15.79 -22.20
C GLN A 305 7.82 -16.15 -21.52
N ARG A 306 7.73 -16.75 -20.33
CA ARG A 306 8.86 -17.25 -19.55
C ARG A 306 8.75 -18.75 -19.40
N ALA A 307 9.81 -19.46 -19.76
CA ALA A 307 10.01 -20.86 -19.39
C ALA A 307 10.65 -20.91 -18.00
N LEU A 308 10.06 -21.70 -17.09
CA LEU A 308 10.47 -21.80 -15.69
C LEU A 308 11.13 -23.14 -15.41
N PHE A 309 12.24 -23.10 -14.68
CA PHE A 309 13.01 -24.26 -14.24
C PHE A 309 13.16 -24.23 -12.73
N ASP A 310 12.73 -25.29 -12.07
CA ASP A 310 12.69 -25.45 -10.63
C ASP A 310 13.86 -26.29 -10.14
N CYS A 311 14.69 -25.68 -9.32
CA CYS A 311 15.86 -26.30 -8.70
C CYS A 311 15.61 -26.36 -7.18
N PRO A 312 15.09 -27.47 -6.63
CA PRO A 312 14.57 -27.50 -5.25
C PRO A 312 15.62 -27.40 -4.16
N ASN A 313 16.88 -27.74 -4.45
CA ASN A 313 17.92 -27.91 -3.44
C ASN A 313 19.24 -27.28 -3.91
N ILE A 314 19.38 -25.96 -3.71
CA ILE A 314 20.57 -25.18 -4.04
C ILE A 314 21.23 -24.68 -2.76
N ALA A 315 22.50 -25.00 -2.58
CA ALA A 315 23.30 -24.48 -1.46
C ALA A 315 23.80 -23.06 -1.78
N LEU A 316 23.37 -22.06 -1.02
CA LEU A 316 23.90 -20.70 -1.13
C LEU A 316 25.25 -20.54 -0.43
N SER A 317 25.49 -21.31 0.63
CA SER A 317 26.77 -21.40 1.33
C SER A 317 27.07 -22.86 1.71
N PRO A 318 28.34 -23.21 2.00
CA PRO A 318 28.70 -24.58 2.38
C PRO A 318 28.02 -25.08 3.67
N THR A 319 27.62 -24.17 4.56
CA THR A 319 27.08 -24.47 5.88
C THR A 319 25.63 -23.98 6.08
N GLY A 320 25.04 -23.32 5.09
CA GLY A 320 23.70 -22.76 5.17
C GLY A 320 22.62 -23.76 4.75
N PRO A 321 21.34 -23.51 5.11
CA PRO A 321 20.25 -24.34 4.65
C PRO A 321 20.13 -24.26 3.11
N PRO A 322 19.78 -25.37 2.45
CA PRO A 322 19.48 -25.32 1.03
C PRO A 322 18.23 -24.49 0.76
N VAL A 323 18.19 -23.88 -0.41
CA VAL A 323 17.05 -23.08 -0.88
C VAL A 323 16.57 -23.58 -2.22
N ARG A 324 15.32 -23.28 -2.54
CA ARG A 324 14.75 -23.51 -3.86
C ARG A 324 15.09 -22.33 -4.76
N LEU A 325 15.61 -22.61 -5.95
CA LEU A 325 15.91 -21.64 -6.99
C LEU A 325 14.98 -21.88 -8.17
N ILE A 326 14.27 -20.84 -8.59
CA ILE A 326 13.49 -20.82 -9.81
C ILE A 326 14.25 -19.97 -10.82
N VAL A 327 14.58 -20.57 -11.96
CA VAL A 327 15.19 -19.88 -13.10
C VAL A 327 14.09 -19.61 -14.11
N ALA A 328 13.83 -18.33 -14.38
CA ALA A 328 12.93 -17.92 -15.43
C ALA A 328 13.73 -17.46 -16.64
N THR A 329 13.37 -17.95 -17.82
CA THR A 329 14.07 -17.65 -19.07
C THR A 329 13.13 -17.12 -20.13
N HIS A 330 13.60 -16.18 -20.94
CA HIS A 330 12.88 -15.71 -22.12
C HIS A 330 13.87 -15.30 -23.22
N PRO A 331 13.48 -15.35 -24.50
CA PRO A 331 14.34 -14.89 -25.58
C PRO A 331 14.65 -13.39 -25.43
N ALA A 332 15.86 -13.00 -25.80
CA ALA A 332 16.25 -11.61 -25.84
C ALA A 332 15.51 -10.88 -26.97
N LEU A 333 14.89 -9.74 -26.65
CA LEU A 333 14.18 -8.91 -27.63
C LEU A 333 15.12 -7.93 -28.37
N SER A 334 16.32 -7.71 -27.84
CA SER A 334 17.39 -6.94 -28.47
C SER A 334 18.75 -7.44 -28.01
N ALA A 335 19.81 -7.07 -28.73
CA ALA A 335 21.20 -7.35 -28.35
C ALA A 335 21.72 -6.47 -27.19
N ASP A 336 20.91 -5.50 -26.74
CA ASP A 336 21.30 -4.62 -25.64
C ASP A 336 21.23 -5.35 -24.30
N LYS A 337 22.01 -4.85 -23.32
CA LYS A 337 21.96 -5.37 -21.95
C LYS A 337 20.52 -5.27 -21.42
N PRO A 338 19.90 -6.40 -21.01
CA PRO A 338 18.54 -6.36 -20.52
C PRO A 338 18.47 -5.55 -19.20
N PRO A 339 17.37 -4.83 -18.95
CA PRO A 339 17.22 -4.06 -17.72
C PRO A 339 17.11 -4.95 -16.47
N ILE A 340 16.65 -6.19 -16.64
CA ILE A 340 16.48 -7.21 -15.61
C ILE A 340 16.99 -8.53 -16.19
N GLY A 341 17.68 -9.32 -15.37
CA GLY A 341 18.27 -10.59 -15.80
C GLY A 341 19.71 -10.46 -16.30
N VAL A 342 20.28 -11.60 -16.71
CA VAL A 342 21.55 -11.67 -17.44
C VAL A 342 21.32 -12.30 -18.81
N LEU A 343 21.96 -11.73 -19.84
CA LEU A 343 21.94 -12.29 -21.19
C LEU A 343 23.03 -13.35 -21.33
N ARG A 344 22.67 -14.57 -21.71
CA ARG A 344 23.60 -15.64 -22.12
C ARG A 344 23.03 -16.33 -23.36
N ALA A 345 23.81 -16.41 -24.44
CA ALA A 345 23.41 -17.08 -25.68
C ALA A 345 21.97 -16.73 -26.13
N GLU A 346 21.69 -15.43 -26.33
CA GLU A 346 20.39 -14.90 -26.78
C GLU A 346 19.20 -15.14 -25.84
N THR A 347 19.45 -15.71 -24.66
CA THR A 347 18.45 -15.97 -23.63
C THR A 347 18.70 -15.09 -22.42
N VAL A 348 17.65 -14.46 -21.91
CA VAL A 348 17.69 -13.70 -20.66
C VAL A 348 17.31 -14.63 -19.52
N TYR A 349 18.12 -14.63 -18.46
CA TYR A 349 17.92 -15.43 -17.26
C TYR A 349 17.59 -14.51 -16.08
N GLU A 350 16.48 -14.77 -15.42
CA GLU A 350 16.07 -14.16 -14.16
C GLU A 350 16.08 -15.24 -13.06
N LEU A 351 16.60 -14.90 -11.87
CA LEU A 351 16.74 -15.85 -10.76
C LEU A 351 15.83 -15.44 -9.60
N PHE A 352 15.07 -16.39 -9.08
CA PHE A 352 14.21 -16.21 -7.91
C PHE A 352 14.52 -17.27 -6.86
N LEU A 353 14.86 -16.84 -5.66
CA LEU A 353 15.16 -17.72 -4.53
C LEU A 353 13.97 -17.75 -3.58
N THR A 354 13.63 -18.94 -3.10
CA THR A 354 12.55 -19.12 -2.15
C THR A 354 12.77 -20.24 -1.14
N THR A 355 12.11 -20.13 0.00
CA THR A 355 11.91 -21.22 0.97
C THR A 355 10.51 -21.83 0.87
N ALA A 356 9.67 -21.36 -0.04
CA ALA A 356 8.32 -21.85 -0.23
C ALA A 356 8.35 -23.34 -0.64
N PRO A 357 7.65 -24.22 0.11
CA PRO A 357 7.74 -25.67 -0.09
C PRO A 357 7.17 -26.09 -1.46
N LEU A 358 7.91 -26.98 -2.14
CA LEU A 358 7.54 -27.49 -3.48
C LEU A 358 6.11 -28.10 -3.53
N PRO A 359 5.66 -28.91 -2.54
CA PRO A 359 4.32 -29.49 -2.60
C PRO A 359 3.18 -28.45 -2.47
N ALA A 360 3.47 -27.29 -1.87
CA ALA A 360 2.45 -26.28 -1.59
C ALA A 360 2.47 -25.11 -2.59
N PHE A 361 3.60 -24.90 -3.28
CA PHE A 361 3.79 -23.87 -4.29
C PHE A 361 4.54 -24.42 -5.50
N THR A 362 3.96 -24.32 -6.68
CA THR A 362 4.65 -24.58 -7.95
C THR A 362 5.63 -23.44 -8.28
N CYS A 363 6.53 -23.63 -9.24
CA CYS A 363 7.45 -22.57 -9.65
C CYS A 363 6.72 -21.36 -10.26
N ALA A 364 5.56 -21.59 -10.90
CA ALA A 364 4.68 -20.54 -11.40
C ALA A 364 4.07 -19.73 -10.25
N ASP A 365 3.56 -20.39 -9.21
CA ASP A 365 2.96 -19.71 -8.05
C ASP A 365 3.95 -18.79 -7.36
N VAL A 366 5.20 -19.24 -7.18
CA VAL A 366 6.24 -18.43 -6.54
C VAL A 366 6.59 -17.21 -7.39
N LEU A 367 6.68 -17.37 -8.72
CA LEU A 367 6.91 -16.23 -9.62
C LEU A 367 5.75 -15.25 -9.56
N ASP A 368 4.51 -15.73 -9.61
CA ASP A 368 3.31 -14.88 -9.53
C ASP A 368 3.24 -14.15 -8.18
N LEU A 369 3.55 -14.83 -7.06
CA LEU A 369 3.66 -14.21 -5.74
C LEU A 369 4.72 -13.12 -5.70
N TYR A 370 5.88 -13.34 -6.32
CA TYR A 370 6.92 -12.32 -6.45
C TYR A 370 6.43 -11.11 -7.26
N LEU A 371 5.84 -11.36 -8.44
CA LEU A 371 5.36 -10.29 -9.33
C LEU A 371 4.18 -9.52 -8.71
N HIS A 372 3.36 -10.18 -7.88
CA HIS A 372 2.30 -9.55 -7.11
C HIS A 372 2.84 -8.52 -6.08
N ARG A 373 4.16 -8.45 -5.83
CA ARG A 373 4.77 -7.35 -5.06
C ARG A 373 4.47 -5.98 -5.70
N GLY A 374 4.11 -5.91 -6.98
CA GLY A 374 3.61 -4.65 -7.58
C GLY A 374 2.42 -4.01 -6.84
N SER A 375 1.63 -4.80 -6.11
CA SER A 375 0.57 -4.28 -5.22
C SER A 375 1.14 -3.42 -4.08
N PHE A 376 2.35 -3.71 -3.60
CA PHE A 376 3.02 -2.94 -2.56
C PHE A 376 3.31 -1.50 -2.99
N GLU A 377 3.75 -1.31 -4.24
CA GLU A 377 4.00 0.01 -4.82
C GLU A 377 2.72 0.88 -4.82
N THR A 378 1.55 0.24 -4.95
CA THR A 378 0.25 0.93 -4.85
C THR A 378 0.01 1.41 -3.42
N VAL A 379 0.40 0.62 -2.41
CA VAL A 379 0.27 1.02 -0.99
C VAL A 379 1.20 2.17 -0.66
N LEU A 380 2.45 2.15 -1.13
CA LEU A 380 3.39 3.26 -1.00
C LEU A 380 2.85 4.54 -1.67
N SER A 381 2.31 4.41 -2.89
CA SER A 381 1.66 5.55 -3.57
C SER A 381 0.45 6.09 -2.81
N ASP A 382 -0.36 5.22 -2.19
CA ASP A 382 -1.47 5.66 -1.35
C ASP A 382 -0.95 6.37 -0.08
N GLU A 383 0.11 5.86 0.56
CA GLU A 383 0.75 6.48 1.74
C GLU A 383 1.28 7.88 1.41
N ASP A 384 1.96 8.04 0.27
CA ASP A 384 2.45 9.31 -0.23
C ASP A 384 1.31 10.32 -0.48
N GLN A 385 0.18 9.87 -1.02
CA GLN A 385 -0.97 10.75 -1.30
C GLN A 385 -1.79 11.10 -0.05
N GLU A 386 -1.92 10.17 0.89
CA GLU A 386 -2.80 10.30 2.06
C GLU A 386 -2.11 10.95 3.27
N GLN A 387 -0.78 10.82 3.37
CA GLN A 387 0.00 11.27 4.54
C GLN A 387 1.33 11.96 4.19
N ASP A 388 1.96 11.59 3.08
CA ASP A 388 3.31 12.07 2.66
C ASP A 388 4.32 11.97 3.84
N PRO A 389 4.55 10.77 4.39
CA PRO A 389 5.43 10.59 5.54
C PRO A 389 6.88 10.98 5.21
N ASP A 390 7.23 11.03 3.93
CA ASP A 390 8.56 11.37 3.48
C ASP A 390 8.85 12.86 3.28
N ARG A 391 7.84 13.71 3.48
CA ARG A 391 8.04 15.15 3.65
C ARG A 391 8.99 15.46 4.81
N TRP A 392 9.80 16.50 4.62
CA TRP A 392 10.78 16.92 5.62
C TRP A 392 10.10 17.56 6.84
N CYS A 393 9.94 16.78 7.91
CA CYS A 393 9.45 17.25 9.20
C CYS A 393 10.62 17.61 10.13
N SER A 394 11.70 16.82 10.09
CA SER A 394 12.95 17.08 10.81
C SER A 394 14.16 17.05 9.87
N ARG A 395 15.28 17.59 10.35
CA ARG A 395 16.59 17.56 9.69
C ARG A 395 17.59 16.65 10.40
N THR A 396 17.10 15.79 11.29
CA THR A 396 17.85 14.76 12.00
C THR A 396 17.22 13.42 11.72
N ALA A 397 18.02 12.35 11.71
CA ALA A 397 17.53 10.98 11.50
C ALA A 397 16.43 10.61 12.49
N CYS A 398 16.71 10.68 13.81
CA CYS A 398 15.75 10.31 14.85
C CYS A 398 14.46 11.14 14.79
N GLY A 399 14.55 12.45 14.55
CA GLY A 399 13.36 13.30 14.46
C GLY A 399 12.50 13.01 13.23
N GLN A 400 13.10 12.63 12.10
CA GLN A 400 12.36 12.28 10.90
C GLN A 400 11.75 10.88 11.03
N GLU A 401 12.48 9.93 11.63
CA GLU A 401 11.98 8.57 11.90
C GLU A 401 10.81 8.58 12.89
N PHE A 402 10.89 9.39 13.95
CA PHE A 402 9.78 9.59 14.90
C PHE A 402 8.51 10.09 14.18
N TRP A 403 8.64 11.04 13.26
CA TRP A 403 7.54 11.49 12.40
C TRP A 403 6.97 10.36 11.53
N GLN A 404 7.83 9.55 10.90
CA GLN A 404 7.38 8.45 10.05
C GLN A 404 6.63 7.37 10.85
N ILE A 405 7.07 7.04 12.07
CA ILE A 405 6.36 6.11 12.97
C ILE A 405 4.95 6.62 13.26
N VAL A 406 4.80 7.90 13.60
CA VAL A 406 3.47 8.50 13.87
C VAL A 406 2.54 8.40 12.64
N ASN A 407 3.07 8.57 11.42
CA ASN A 407 2.25 8.44 10.20
C ASN A 407 1.81 7.00 9.98
N GLN A 408 2.72 6.02 10.09
CA GLN A 408 2.37 4.61 9.98
C GLN A 408 1.39 4.16 11.07
N TRP A 409 1.52 4.72 12.28
CA TRP A 409 0.56 4.48 13.35
C TRP A 409 -0.83 4.99 12.97
N LEU A 410 -0.93 6.24 12.53
CA LEU A 410 -2.19 6.82 12.06
C LEU A 410 -2.78 6.02 10.88
N TRP A 411 -1.94 5.53 9.97
CA TRP A 411 -2.38 4.67 8.87
C TRP A 411 -3.06 3.40 9.37
N ASN A 412 -2.42 2.71 10.33
CA ASN A 412 -2.96 1.50 10.95
C ASN A 412 -4.26 1.79 11.70
N LEU A 413 -4.34 2.89 12.45
CA LEU A 413 -5.57 3.32 13.12
C LEU A 413 -6.71 3.59 12.13
N ARG A 414 -6.43 4.20 10.98
CA ARG A 414 -7.44 4.43 9.93
C ARG A 414 -7.96 3.12 9.34
N LEU A 415 -7.15 2.07 9.25
CA LEU A 415 -7.59 0.75 8.79
C LEU A 415 -8.56 0.13 9.79
N ASP A 416 -8.19 0.15 11.06
CA ASP A 416 -8.98 -0.36 12.18
C ASP A 416 -10.33 0.38 12.30
N LEU A 417 -10.28 1.70 12.42
CA LEU A 417 -11.48 2.56 12.52
C LEU A 417 -12.36 2.49 11.27
N GLY A 418 -11.76 2.40 10.08
CA GLY A 418 -12.48 2.18 8.83
C GLY A 418 -13.21 0.84 8.82
N SER A 419 -12.64 -0.21 9.42
CA SER A 419 -13.27 -1.53 9.52
C SER A 419 -14.47 -1.53 10.47
N HIS A 420 -14.40 -0.79 11.59
CA HIS A 420 -15.53 -0.61 12.50
C HIS A 420 -16.63 0.28 11.88
N LEU A 421 -16.25 1.28 11.09
CA LEU A 421 -17.20 2.14 10.38
C LEU A 421 -17.92 1.38 9.25
N SER A 422 -17.26 0.43 8.60
CA SER A 422 -17.81 -0.32 7.48
C SER A 422 -17.36 -1.77 7.52
N PRO A 423 -17.90 -2.57 8.46
CA PRO A 423 -17.53 -3.97 8.60
C PRO A 423 -17.75 -4.70 7.29
N SER A 424 -16.72 -5.41 6.84
CA SER A 424 -16.74 -6.19 5.61
C SER A 424 -16.11 -7.55 5.91
N PRO A 425 -16.71 -8.66 5.46
CA PRO A 425 -16.07 -9.96 5.59
C PRO A 425 -14.75 -9.97 4.80
N MET A 426 -13.84 -10.85 5.20
CA MET A 426 -12.64 -11.12 4.41
C MET A 426 -13.06 -11.62 3.03
N ARG A 427 -12.47 -11.04 1.98
CA ARG A 427 -12.67 -11.45 0.60
C ARG A 427 -11.60 -12.47 0.24
N PHE A 428 -12.03 -13.56 -0.39
CA PHE A 428 -11.12 -14.51 -1.03
C PHE A 428 -11.08 -14.28 -2.53
N THR A 429 -9.86 -14.18 -3.07
CA THR A 429 -9.60 -14.12 -4.51
C THR A 429 -8.81 -15.37 -4.89
N GLU A 430 -9.25 -16.09 -5.92
CA GLU A 430 -8.41 -17.13 -6.53
C GLU A 430 -7.15 -16.46 -7.10
N PHE A 431 -6.02 -16.73 -6.46
CA PHE A 431 -4.73 -16.18 -6.83
C PHE A 431 -4.09 -17.01 -7.95
N ALA A 432 -4.15 -18.34 -7.83
CA ALA A 432 -3.75 -19.27 -8.87
C ALA A 432 -4.77 -20.42 -8.95
N PRO A 433 -5.16 -20.84 -10.16
CA PRO A 433 -6.20 -21.85 -10.33
C PRO A 433 -5.74 -23.25 -9.87
N VAL A 434 -6.73 -24.14 -9.71
CA VAL A 434 -6.53 -25.58 -9.52
C VAL A 434 -5.62 -26.12 -10.63
N GLN A 435 -4.66 -26.96 -10.25
CA GLN A 435 -3.83 -27.67 -11.22
C GLN A 435 -4.18 -29.15 -11.21
N THR A 436 -4.51 -29.68 -12.39
CA THR A 436 -4.55 -31.12 -12.64
C THR A 436 -3.16 -31.57 -13.04
N ASN A 437 -2.48 -32.34 -12.20
CA ASN A 437 -1.23 -33.00 -12.59
C ASN A 437 -1.54 -34.02 -13.70
N ASN A 438 -1.35 -33.63 -14.96
CA ASN A 438 -1.21 -34.62 -16.04
C ASN A 438 0.24 -35.12 -16.00
N PRO A 439 0.52 -36.37 -15.63
CA PRO A 439 1.88 -36.90 -15.74
C PRO A 439 2.26 -36.91 -17.23
N ALA A 440 3.30 -36.15 -17.57
CA ALA A 440 4.03 -36.12 -18.84
C ALA A 440 3.20 -36.43 -20.11
N HIS A 441 2.98 -35.42 -20.96
CA HIS A 441 2.80 -35.68 -22.39
C HIS A 441 4.05 -36.40 -22.93
N GLN A 442 4.04 -37.74 -22.91
CA GLN A 442 4.78 -38.51 -23.88
C GLN A 442 4.11 -38.25 -25.23
N PRO A 443 4.83 -37.76 -26.25
CA PRO A 443 4.30 -37.75 -27.60
C PRO A 443 4.23 -39.20 -28.04
N ILE A 444 3.02 -39.79 -28.02
CA ILE A 444 2.75 -40.99 -28.78
C ILE A 444 2.86 -40.56 -30.25
N ILE A 445 3.94 -40.97 -30.90
CA ILE A 445 4.06 -40.93 -32.35
C ILE A 445 3.04 -41.95 -32.86
N GLU A 446 1.84 -41.50 -33.23
CA GLU A 446 0.94 -42.30 -34.05
C GLU A 446 1.37 -42.18 -35.52
N PRO A 447 1.49 -43.30 -36.25
CA PRO A 447 1.87 -43.28 -37.65
C PRO A 447 0.77 -42.61 -38.49
N ILE A 448 1.21 -41.70 -39.36
CA ILE A 448 0.40 -41.03 -40.37
C ILE A 448 -0.33 -42.09 -41.19
N THR A 449 -1.64 -42.17 -40.99
CA THR A 449 -2.56 -42.83 -41.92
C THR A 449 -3.63 -41.81 -42.23
N GLU A 450 -3.68 -41.37 -43.49
CA GLU A 450 -4.71 -40.46 -43.99
C GLU A 450 -6.12 -41.02 -43.73
N PRO A 451 -7.04 -40.28 -43.10
CA PRO A 451 -8.42 -40.69 -43.01
C PRO A 451 -9.21 -40.13 -44.20
N ALA A 452 -9.82 -41.05 -44.94
CA ALA A 452 -10.92 -40.77 -45.84
C ALA A 452 -12.12 -40.18 -45.07
N HIS A 453 -12.79 -39.24 -45.74
CA HIS A 453 -14.00 -38.54 -45.30
C HIS A 453 -15.11 -39.44 -44.74
N GLN A 454 -15.65 -39.08 -43.57
CA GLN A 454 -17.10 -38.98 -43.31
C GLN A 454 -17.39 -38.21 -42.00
N PRO A 455 -18.53 -37.50 -41.90
CA PRO A 455 -18.65 -36.28 -41.11
C PRO A 455 -19.06 -36.54 -39.66
N THR A 456 -18.27 -36.04 -38.72
CA THR A 456 -18.64 -35.92 -37.31
C THR A 456 -19.15 -34.51 -37.04
N VAL A 457 -20.34 -34.41 -36.45
CA VAL A 457 -21.02 -33.17 -36.08
C VAL A 457 -20.17 -32.41 -35.04
N GLU A 458 -19.67 -31.24 -35.42
CA GLU A 458 -19.03 -30.29 -34.51
C GLU A 458 -20.07 -29.72 -33.52
N PRO A 459 -19.77 -29.59 -32.22
CA PRO A 459 -20.47 -28.63 -31.40
C PRO A 459 -20.12 -27.23 -31.92
N SER A 460 -21.13 -26.53 -32.42
CA SER A 460 -21.03 -25.16 -32.90
C SER A 460 -20.47 -24.24 -31.81
N ASN A 461 -19.18 -23.90 -31.90
CA ASN A 461 -18.61 -22.73 -31.25
C ASN A 461 -19.11 -21.49 -32.00
N GLU A 462 -20.36 -21.07 -31.77
CA GLU A 462 -20.75 -19.71 -32.15
C GLU A 462 -20.06 -18.73 -31.19
N PRO A 463 -19.30 -17.74 -31.69
CA PRO A 463 -18.75 -16.69 -30.84
C PRO A 463 -19.89 -15.95 -30.13
N PRO A 464 -19.74 -15.55 -28.86
CA PRO A 464 -20.80 -14.85 -28.13
C PRO A 464 -21.24 -13.62 -28.93
N LEU A 465 -22.53 -13.57 -29.28
CA LEU A 465 -23.10 -12.47 -30.05
C LEU A 465 -23.15 -11.23 -29.15
N TYR A 466 -22.29 -10.25 -29.41
CA TYR A 466 -22.27 -8.99 -28.70
C TYR A 466 -23.21 -7.96 -29.35
N GLY A 467 -23.92 -7.19 -28.52
CA GLY A 467 -24.75 -6.07 -28.95
C GLY A 467 -23.93 -4.87 -29.44
N PRO A 468 -24.61 -3.81 -29.94
CA PRO A 468 -23.94 -2.64 -30.51
C PRO A 468 -23.01 -1.95 -29.50
N PRO A 469 -21.90 -1.32 -29.96
CA PRO A 469 -20.92 -0.70 -29.09
C PRO A 469 -21.53 0.45 -28.28
N ARG A 470 -21.29 0.46 -26.97
CA ARG A 470 -21.53 1.63 -26.12
C ARG A 470 -20.24 2.43 -25.97
N TRP A 471 -20.25 3.65 -26.49
CA TRP A 471 -19.08 4.53 -26.52
C TRP A 471 -18.86 5.25 -25.18
N ALA A 472 -17.60 5.47 -24.82
CA ALA A 472 -17.26 6.35 -23.70
C ALA A 472 -17.77 7.78 -23.91
N HIS A 473 -18.21 8.42 -22.82
CA HIS A 473 -18.69 9.80 -22.82
C HIS A 473 -17.58 10.80 -23.18
N ARG A 474 -17.97 12.04 -23.48
CA ARG A 474 -17.07 13.12 -23.89
C ARG A 474 -15.93 13.29 -22.88
N SER A 475 -14.70 13.38 -23.39
CA SER A 475 -13.50 13.55 -22.58
C SER A 475 -13.39 14.93 -21.92
N PHE A 476 -14.14 15.93 -22.40
CA PHE A 476 -14.30 17.29 -21.84
C PHE A 476 -15.42 18.04 -22.59
N THR A 477 -15.84 19.22 -22.12
CA THR A 477 -17.06 19.94 -22.54
C THR A 477 -17.16 20.32 -24.03
N LYS A 478 -16.04 20.38 -24.78
CA LYS A 478 -16.00 20.77 -26.20
C LYS A 478 -15.38 19.74 -27.16
N GLY A 479 -14.99 18.56 -26.67
CA GLY A 479 -14.31 17.54 -27.47
C GLY A 479 -15.23 16.54 -28.15
N PHE A 480 -14.72 15.85 -29.17
CA PHE A 480 -15.42 14.74 -29.83
C PHE A 480 -15.66 13.57 -28.85
N ALA A 481 -16.89 13.08 -28.79
CA ALA A 481 -17.29 11.87 -28.08
C ALA A 481 -16.79 10.61 -28.82
N GLY A 482 -16.81 9.45 -28.16
CA GLY A 482 -16.49 8.19 -28.85
C GLY A 482 -17.46 7.88 -30.00
N ALA A 483 -18.71 8.34 -29.91
CA ALA A 483 -19.73 8.17 -30.96
C ALA A 483 -19.44 8.98 -32.24
N ASP A 484 -18.56 9.99 -32.19
CA ASP A 484 -18.17 10.78 -33.36
C ASP A 484 -17.12 10.05 -34.24
N PHE A 485 -16.71 8.84 -33.85
CA PHE A 485 -15.77 7.99 -34.58
C PHE A 485 -16.53 6.83 -35.20
N LEU A 486 -16.57 6.78 -36.53
CA LEU A 486 -17.40 5.85 -37.28
C LEU A 486 -16.74 4.46 -37.35
N LEU A 487 -17.41 3.45 -36.78
CA LEU A 487 -17.02 2.05 -36.92
C LEU A 487 -17.13 1.61 -38.39
N GLN A 488 -16.08 1.02 -38.91
CA GLN A 488 -15.97 0.52 -40.27
C GLN A 488 -16.27 -0.99 -40.32
N PRO A 489 -16.67 -1.53 -41.49
CA PRO A 489 -16.93 -2.97 -41.66
C PRO A 489 -15.72 -3.86 -41.34
N ASP A 490 -14.50 -3.34 -41.47
CA ASP A 490 -13.24 -4.04 -41.15
C ASP A 490 -12.89 -4.04 -39.64
N GLY A 491 -13.77 -3.48 -38.80
CA GLY A 491 -13.58 -3.40 -37.36
C GLY A 491 -12.64 -2.28 -36.90
N THR A 492 -12.25 -1.34 -37.78
CA THR A 492 -11.51 -0.12 -37.41
C THR A 492 -12.46 1.06 -37.18
N LEU A 493 -12.00 2.17 -36.60
CA LEU A 493 -12.78 3.43 -36.57
C LEU A 493 -12.20 4.46 -37.52
N ARG A 494 -13.05 5.35 -38.03
CA ARG A 494 -12.61 6.60 -38.67
C ARG A 494 -12.94 7.80 -37.80
N CYS A 495 -11.96 8.67 -37.58
CA CYS A 495 -12.22 9.95 -36.92
C CYS A 495 -13.00 10.91 -37.84
N PRO A 496 -13.49 12.06 -37.32
CA PRO A 496 -14.17 13.08 -38.13
C PRO A 496 -13.36 13.64 -39.30
N THR A 497 -12.02 13.52 -39.28
CA THR A 497 -11.14 13.90 -40.41
C THR A 497 -10.76 12.72 -41.31
N GLY A 498 -11.44 11.57 -41.17
CA GLY A 498 -11.30 10.40 -42.05
C GLY A 498 -10.11 9.48 -41.76
N HIS A 499 -9.23 9.80 -40.80
CA HIS A 499 -8.09 8.94 -40.46
C HIS A 499 -8.49 7.70 -39.65
N PRO A 500 -7.84 6.55 -39.88
CA PRO A 500 -8.18 5.30 -39.21
C PRO A 500 -7.62 5.23 -37.78
N LEU A 501 -8.38 4.61 -36.89
CA LEU A 501 -7.99 4.14 -35.57
C LEU A 501 -8.11 2.61 -35.56
N THR A 502 -6.99 1.95 -35.25
CA THR A 502 -6.95 0.49 -35.18
C THR A 502 -7.16 0.02 -33.75
N VAL A 503 -7.68 -1.20 -33.60
CA VAL A 503 -7.75 -1.85 -32.29
C VAL A 503 -6.34 -1.97 -31.71
N GLN A 504 -6.13 -1.37 -30.55
CA GLN A 504 -4.89 -1.50 -29.77
C GLN A 504 -5.04 -2.55 -28.68
N GLU A 505 -6.26 -2.74 -28.18
CA GLU A 505 -6.50 -3.59 -27.03
C GLU A 505 -7.92 -4.14 -27.00
N ARG A 506 -8.07 -5.40 -26.60
CA ARG A 506 -9.35 -6.05 -26.30
C ARG A 506 -9.28 -6.60 -24.88
N ARG A 507 -10.10 -6.05 -23.98
CA ARG A 507 -10.16 -6.44 -22.57
C ARG A 507 -11.53 -7.06 -22.27
N PRO A 508 -11.61 -8.38 -22.05
CA PRO A 508 -12.78 -9.00 -21.43
C PRO A 508 -12.92 -8.47 -19.99
N GLU A 509 -14.11 -8.03 -19.61
CA GLU A 509 -14.42 -7.60 -18.24
C GLU A 509 -15.17 -8.72 -17.49
N ARG A 510 -15.06 -8.75 -16.16
CA ARG A 510 -15.61 -9.83 -15.29
C ARG A 510 -17.14 -10.03 -15.41
N ASN A 511 -17.86 -9.05 -15.96
CA ASN A 511 -19.31 -9.10 -16.20
C ASN A 511 -19.70 -9.68 -17.58
N GLY A 512 -18.73 -10.24 -18.32
CA GLY A 512 -18.93 -10.79 -19.67
C GLY A 512 -18.94 -9.75 -20.78
N SER A 513 -18.79 -8.46 -20.46
CA SER A 513 -18.64 -7.41 -21.48
C SER A 513 -17.22 -7.38 -22.05
N LEU A 514 -17.08 -6.89 -23.28
CA LEU A 514 -15.80 -6.76 -23.97
C LEU A 514 -15.52 -5.28 -24.21
N ARG A 515 -14.44 -4.74 -23.62
CA ARG A 515 -13.95 -3.39 -23.92
C ARG A 515 -12.92 -3.44 -25.03
N ILE A 516 -13.14 -2.66 -26.07
CA ILE A 516 -12.18 -2.48 -27.17
C ILE A 516 -11.65 -1.06 -27.15
N VAL A 517 -10.33 -0.91 -27.16
CA VAL A 517 -9.64 0.39 -27.25
C VAL A 517 -9.08 0.55 -28.65
N TYR A 518 -9.46 1.65 -29.30
CA TYR A 518 -9.00 2.04 -30.63
C TYR A 518 -8.04 3.22 -30.50
N GLY A 519 -6.90 3.16 -31.20
CA GLY A 519 -5.90 4.22 -31.15
C GLY A 519 -5.55 4.74 -32.54
N ALA A 520 -5.44 6.07 -32.63
CA ALA A 520 -4.92 6.74 -33.81
C ALA A 520 -3.39 6.66 -33.85
N ARG A 521 -2.79 6.77 -35.04
CA ARG A 521 -1.34 6.96 -35.18
C ARG A 521 -0.95 8.41 -34.90
N ALA A 522 0.20 8.60 -34.25
CA ALA A 522 0.69 9.94 -33.92
C ALA A 522 0.91 10.82 -35.17
N CYS A 523 1.33 10.23 -36.30
CA CYS A 523 1.50 10.94 -37.57
C CYS A 523 0.18 11.50 -38.14
N HIS A 524 -0.98 10.93 -37.80
CA HIS A 524 -2.28 11.46 -38.20
C HIS A 524 -2.78 12.55 -37.25
N CYS A 525 -2.51 12.41 -35.94
CA CYS A 525 -3.00 13.36 -34.94
C CYS A 525 -2.14 14.62 -34.81
N ARG A 526 -0.83 14.58 -35.12
CA ARG A 526 0.09 15.73 -34.96
C ARG A 526 -0.20 16.88 -35.95
N PRO A 527 -0.40 16.64 -37.26
CA PRO A 527 -0.70 17.70 -38.22
C PRO A 527 -2.21 18.02 -38.33
N CYS A 528 -3.08 17.34 -37.58
CA CYS A 528 -4.53 17.45 -37.75
C CYS A 528 -5.06 18.83 -37.30
N PRO A 529 -5.84 19.55 -38.14
CA PRO A 529 -6.38 20.87 -37.80
C PRO A 529 -7.38 20.84 -36.65
N LEU A 530 -8.00 19.68 -36.38
CA LEU A 530 -8.96 19.49 -35.28
C LEU A 530 -8.30 18.99 -33.99
N ARG A 531 -6.96 18.91 -33.93
CA ARG A 531 -6.20 18.32 -32.80
C ARG A 531 -6.53 18.97 -31.46
N ALA A 532 -6.54 20.30 -31.39
CA ALA A 532 -6.82 21.04 -30.15
C ALA A 532 -8.25 20.76 -29.63
N GLN A 533 -9.24 20.71 -30.54
CA GLN A 533 -10.61 20.32 -30.21
C GLN A 533 -10.74 18.83 -29.85
N CYS A 534 -9.90 17.96 -30.40
CA CYS A 534 -9.98 16.51 -30.18
C CYS A 534 -9.27 16.05 -28.89
N GLN A 535 -8.23 16.78 -28.43
CA GLN A 535 -7.35 16.36 -27.31
C GLN A 535 -7.25 17.39 -26.17
N GLU A 536 -8.09 18.43 -26.15
CA GLU A 536 -8.13 19.54 -25.18
C GLU A 536 -6.91 20.47 -25.22
N SER A 537 -5.72 19.93 -25.51
CA SER A 537 -4.47 20.65 -25.67
C SER A 537 -3.71 20.16 -26.90
N ALA A 538 -3.09 21.09 -27.64
CA ALA A 538 -2.20 20.77 -28.76
C ALA A 538 -0.88 20.11 -28.30
N THR A 539 -0.51 20.23 -27.02
CA THR A 539 0.77 19.77 -26.46
C THR A 539 0.79 18.30 -26.02
N THR A 540 -0.35 17.59 -26.09
CA THR A 540 -0.45 16.18 -25.69
C THR A 540 0.41 15.28 -26.58
N LEU A 541 1.37 14.57 -25.99
CA LEU A 541 2.29 13.69 -26.73
C LEU A 541 1.61 12.41 -27.26
N LYS A 542 0.52 11.96 -26.63
CA LYS A 542 -0.20 10.73 -26.97
C LYS A 542 -1.24 10.97 -28.07
N PRO A 543 -1.39 10.06 -29.06
CA PRO A 543 -2.45 10.15 -30.06
C PRO A 543 -3.83 9.89 -29.44
N ARG A 544 -4.90 10.21 -30.17
CA ARG A 544 -6.28 10.04 -29.70
C ARG A 544 -6.58 8.55 -29.51
N GLN A 545 -7.21 8.22 -28.38
CA GLN A 545 -7.77 6.90 -28.10
C GLN A 545 -9.27 7.01 -27.85
N VAL A 546 -10.01 5.99 -28.28
CA VAL A 546 -11.46 5.86 -28.12
C VAL A 546 -11.75 4.46 -27.60
N SER A 547 -12.63 4.32 -26.61
CA SER A 547 -13.05 3.01 -26.12
C SER A 547 -14.53 2.76 -26.36
N ALA A 548 -14.84 1.52 -26.74
CA ALA A 548 -16.20 0.98 -26.85
C ALA A 548 -16.34 -0.22 -25.91
N VAL A 549 -17.52 -0.36 -25.30
CA VAL A 549 -17.88 -1.54 -24.51
C VAL A 549 -19.01 -2.28 -25.22
N PHE A 550 -18.81 -3.58 -25.43
CA PHE A 550 -19.73 -4.49 -26.07
C PHE A 550 -20.34 -5.42 -25.00
N TRP A 551 -21.66 -5.58 -25.01
CA TRP A 551 -22.38 -6.39 -24.02
C TRP A 551 -22.97 -7.64 -24.69
N PRO A 552 -22.88 -8.82 -24.06
CA PRO A 552 -23.40 -10.06 -24.64
C PRO A 552 -24.93 -10.02 -24.74
N ILE A 553 -25.48 -10.45 -25.89
CA ILE A 553 -26.92 -10.63 -26.08
C ILE A 553 -27.29 -12.03 -25.58
N LYS A 554 -28.17 -12.12 -24.59
CA LYS A 554 -28.70 -13.43 -24.16
C LYS A 554 -29.68 -13.94 -25.21
N ALA A 555 -29.39 -15.09 -25.81
CA ALA A 555 -30.37 -15.83 -26.62
C ALA A 555 -31.52 -16.28 -25.70
N SER A 556 -32.75 -15.90 -26.03
CA SER A 556 -33.95 -16.34 -25.31
C SER A 556 -34.37 -17.69 -25.88
N ALA A 557 -34.17 -18.78 -25.11
CA ALA A 557 -34.75 -20.07 -25.43
C ALA A 557 -36.25 -20.05 -25.09
N SER A 558 -37.08 -20.16 -26.11
CA SER A 558 -38.53 -20.31 -26.04
C SER A 558 -38.93 -21.65 -25.43
N THR A 559 -39.87 -21.58 -24.50
CA THR A 559 -40.70 -22.66 -23.95
C THR A 559 -41.45 -23.46 -25.03
N SER A 560 -41.40 -24.79 -24.98
CA SER A 560 -42.57 -25.64 -25.28
C SER A 560 -42.48 -27.03 -24.61
N ASP A 561 -43.44 -27.24 -23.72
CA ASP A 561 -44.21 -28.44 -23.39
C ASP A 561 -43.75 -29.88 -23.68
N GLN A 562 -43.87 -30.63 -22.58
CA GLN A 562 -44.39 -31.99 -22.37
C GLN A 562 -43.53 -33.26 -22.58
N PRO A 563 -43.63 -34.22 -21.62
CA PRO A 563 -42.88 -35.48 -21.61
C PRO A 563 -43.70 -36.63 -22.23
N PRO A 564 -43.06 -37.78 -22.53
CA PRO A 564 -43.75 -39.05 -22.45
C PRO A 564 -43.11 -40.00 -21.44
N SER A 565 -43.97 -40.92 -21.00
CA SER A 565 -43.90 -41.75 -19.83
C SER A 565 -43.60 -43.23 -20.14
N HIS A 566 -42.89 -43.87 -19.19
CA HIS A 566 -42.86 -45.31 -18.83
C HIS A 566 -42.06 -46.31 -19.67
N PRO A 567 -41.69 -47.50 -19.13
CA PRO A 567 -41.63 -47.96 -17.73
C PRO A 567 -40.28 -48.60 -17.32
N VAL A 568 -40.21 -48.91 -16.03
CA VAL A 568 -39.17 -49.66 -15.30
C VAL A 568 -39.02 -51.09 -15.81
N GLU A 569 -37.78 -51.58 -15.95
CA GLU A 569 -37.47 -52.99 -15.72
C GLU A 569 -36.02 -53.25 -15.26
N ALA A 570 -35.85 -54.41 -14.64
CA ALA A 570 -34.89 -54.79 -13.60
C ALA A 570 -33.38 -54.78 -13.93
N SER A 571 -32.63 -54.49 -12.86
CA SER A 571 -31.26 -54.90 -12.50
C SER A 571 -30.57 -55.96 -13.36
N LEU A 572 -29.36 -55.63 -13.82
CA LEU A 572 -28.23 -56.57 -13.84
C LEU A 572 -26.92 -55.81 -13.54
N MET A 573 -26.20 -56.32 -12.54
CA MET A 573 -24.90 -55.84 -12.10
C MET A 573 -23.85 -56.05 -13.18
N VAL A 574 -23.16 -54.98 -13.57
CA VAL A 574 -21.91 -55.05 -14.33
C VAL A 574 -20.86 -54.26 -13.54
N ALA A 575 -19.75 -54.94 -13.26
CA ALA A 575 -18.65 -54.45 -12.46
C ALA A 575 -18.09 -53.13 -13.02
N GLU A 576 -17.92 -52.17 -12.13
CA GLU A 576 -17.22 -50.90 -12.37
C GLU A 576 -15.78 -51.20 -12.85
N PRO A 577 -15.31 -50.63 -13.96
CA PRO A 577 -13.89 -50.66 -14.29
C PRO A 577 -13.13 -49.89 -13.19
N PRO A 578 -11.90 -50.30 -12.83
CA PRO A 578 -11.17 -49.63 -11.77
C PRO A 578 -11.00 -48.16 -12.14
N LEU A 579 -11.48 -47.28 -11.24
CA LEU A 579 -11.20 -45.85 -11.32
C LEU A 579 -9.69 -45.68 -11.56
N PRO A 580 -9.27 -44.89 -12.56
CA PRO A 580 -7.88 -44.47 -12.63
C PRO A 580 -7.51 -43.83 -11.28
N PRO A 581 -6.28 -44.02 -10.80
CA PRO A 581 -5.85 -43.43 -9.52
C PRO A 581 -6.20 -41.94 -9.53
N PRO A 582 -6.72 -41.37 -8.43
CA PRO A 582 -7.13 -39.98 -8.42
C PRO A 582 -5.94 -39.14 -8.86
N LEU A 583 -6.10 -38.44 -9.98
CA LEU A 583 -5.21 -37.35 -10.35
C LEU A 583 -5.14 -36.46 -9.11
N LEU A 584 -3.94 -36.28 -8.55
CA LEU A 584 -3.74 -35.36 -7.44
C LEU A 584 -4.08 -33.96 -7.96
N THR A 585 -5.33 -33.55 -7.75
CA THR A 585 -5.77 -32.18 -7.99
C THR A 585 -5.22 -31.35 -6.86
N LEU A 586 -4.30 -30.44 -7.19
CA LEU A 586 -3.82 -29.46 -6.24
C LEU A 586 -4.86 -28.35 -6.13
N ASP A 587 -5.23 -28.01 -4.89
CA ASP A 587 -6.19 -26.94 -4.60
C ASP A 587 -5.73 -25.60 -5.21
N PRO A 588 -6.67 -24.67 -5.45
CA PRO A 588 -6.28 -23.33 -5.90
C PRO A 588 -5.54 -22.61 -4.77
N ILE A 589 -4.65 -21.68 -5.15
CA ILE A 589 -4.10 -20.75 -4.17
C ILE A 589 -5.12 -19.63 -3.96
N LEU A 590 -5.49 -19.36 -2.70
CA LEU A 590 -6.46 -18.31 -2.36
C LEU A 590 -5.78 -17.15 -1.64
N TRP A 591 -6.10 -15.92 -2.05
CA TRP A 591 -5.67 -14.68 -1.40
C TRP A 591 -6.83 -14.08 -0.59
N GLY A 592 -6.70 -14.06 0.73
CA GLY A 592 -7.65 -13.44 1.66
C GLY A 592 -7.24 -12.01 2.02
N ASP A 593 -8.09 -11.03 1.72
CA ASP A 593 -7.87 -9.61 2.01
C ASP A 593 -9.17 -8.84 2.33
N TRP A 594 -9.08 -7.51 2.41
CA TRP A 594 -10.23 -6.61 2.56
C TRP A 594 -10.01 -5.35 1.71
N PRO A 595 -11.05 -4.52 1.47
CA PRO A 595 -10.94 -3.29 0.67
C PRO A 595 -10.21 -2.15 1.41
N ARG A 596 -8.94 -2.35 1.77
CA ARG A 596 -8.16 -1.52 2.72
C ARG A 596 -8.15 -0.03 2.35
N CYS A 597 -7.93 0.27 1.06
CA CYS A 597 -7.95 1.62 0.51
C CYS A 597 -9.32 2.30 0.71
N GLN A 598 -10.41 1.57 0.50
CA GLN A 598 -11.76 2.09 0.71
C GLN A 598 -12.05 2.34 2.19
N LEU A 599 -11.60 1.45 3.08
CA LEU A 599 -11.77 1.60 4.53
C LEU A 599 -11.16 2.93 5.02
N ARG A 600 -9.87 3.19 4.70
CA ARG A 600 -9.20 4.45 5.11
C ARG A 600 -9.81 5.68 4.43
N ARG A 601 -10.09 5.63 3.12
CA ARG A 601 -10.61 6.78 2.39
C ARG A 601 -12.05 7.12 2.79
N ARG A 602 -12.88 6.12 3.08
CA ARG A 602 -14.24 6.33 3.60
C ARG A 602 -14.19 6.95 5.00
N TRP A 603 -13.29 6.47 5.86
CA TRP A 603 -13.03 7.07 7.17
C TRP A 603 -12.68 8.56 7.06
N MET A 604 -11.64 8.89 6.30
CA MET A 604 -11.19 10.27 6.11
C MET A 604 -12.29 11.15 5.48
N ARG A 605 -13.01 10.64 4.46
CA ARG A 605 -14.07 11.39 3.79
C ARG A 605 -15.24 11.66 4.72
N LEU A 606 -15.66 10.66 5.52
CA LEU A 606 -16.74 10.83 6.48
C LEU A 606 -16.39 11.96 7.44
N LEU A 607 -15.25 11.86 8.13
CA LEU A 607 -14.89 12.84 9.16
C LEU A 607 -14.67 14.25 8.63
N ARG A 608 -14.10 14.39 7.43
CA ARG A 608 -13.93 15.70 6.78
C ARG A 608 -15.23 16.39 6.40
N THR A 609 -16.35 15.67 6.40
CA THR A 609 -17.68 16.21 6.08
C THR A 609 -18.59 16.31 7.30
N GLN A 610 -18.14 15.89 8.48
CA GLN A 610 -18.95 15.97 9.69
C GLN A 610 -18.82 17.34 10.35
N THR A 611 -19.95 17.83 10.85
CA THR A 611 -19.98 18.98 11.75
C THR A 611 -19.42 18.57 13.10
N VAL A 612 -18.59 19.43 13.69
CA VAL A 612 -18.13 19.30 15.06
C VAL A 612 -18.55 20.54 15.81
N THR A 613 -19.19 20.36 16.95
CA THR A 613 -19.52 21.45 17.86
C THR A 613 -18.66 21.35 19.11
N LEU A 614 -18.03 22.48 19.42
CA LEU A 614 -17.41 22.74 20.70
C LEU A 614 -18.36 23.70 21.43
N PRO A 615 -18.76 23.45 22.68
CA PRO A 615 -19.43 24.46 23.46
C PRO A 615 -18.40 25.56 23.70
N PHE A 616 -18.46 26.61 22.88
CA PHE A 616 -17.80 27.87 23.18
C PHE A 616 -18.58 28.48 24.34
N GLY A 617 -18.28 28.04 25.56
CA GLY A 617 -18.60 28.82 26.75
C GLY A 617 -17.73 30.06 26.68
N SER A 618 -18.33 31.24 26.81
CA SER A 618 -17.63 32.45 27.19
C SER A 618 -16.70 32.10 28.36
N GLU A 619 -15.39 32.04 28.13
CA GLU A 619 -14.44 32.10 29.23
C GLU A 619 -14.84 33.34 30.03
N SER A 620 -15.25 33.15 31.28
CA SER A 620 -15.51 34.31 32.14
C SER A 620 -14.24 35.16 32.16
N PRO A 621 -14.33 36.51 32.15
CA PRO A 621 -13.16 37.38 32.22
C PRO A 621 -12.19 37.03 33.37
N GLU A 622 -12.67 36.33 34.41
CA GLU A 622 -11.89 35.85 35.54
C GLU A 622 -10.90 34.70 35.20
N GLU A 623 -11.20 33.82 34.24
CA GLU A 623 -10.24 32.78 33.80
C GLU A 623 -9.10 33.34 32.92
N ILE A 624 -9.38 34.43 32.19
CA ILE A 624 -8.36 35.18 31.43
C ILE A 624 -7.41 35.93 32.37
N LEU A 625 -7.88 36.33 33.56
CA LEU A 625 -7.08 37.02 34.58
C LEU A 625 -6.22 36.06 35.42
N GLU A 626 -6.53 34.76 35.43
CA GLU A 626 -5.70 33.70 36.00
C GLU A 626 -4.81 32.99 34.96
N THR A 627 -4.46 33.63 33.83
CA THR A 627 -3.16 33.30 33.24
C THR A 627 -2.14 33.49 34.35
N PRO A 628 -1.39 32.46 34.78
CA PRO A 628 -0.20 32.73 35.55
C PRO A 628 0.55 33.72 34.67
N SER A 629 0.87 34.90 35.22
CA SER A 629 1.78 35.82 34.55
C SER A 629 2.85 34.98 33.88
N ASP A 630 3.22 35.31 32.63
CA ASP A 630 4.42 34.83 31.96
C ASP A 630 5.65 35.25 32.81
N SER A 631 5.72 34.73 34.03
CA SER A 631 6.77 34.89 34.97
C SER A 631 7.91 34.15 34.30
N VAL A 632 8.89 34.94 33.87
CA VAL A 632 10.04 34.44 33.16
C VAL A 632 10.65 33.35 34.02
N GLN A 633 10.43 32.09 33.61
CA GLN A 633 10.90 30.96 34.38
C GLN A 633 12.40 31.08 34.57
N THR A 634 12.87 30.97 35.81
CA THR A 634 14.29 31.02 36.12
C THR A 634 15.03 29.92 35.35
N ARG A 635 16.35 30.07 35.17
CA ARG A 635 17.18 29.01 34.59
C ARG A 635 17.04 27.68 35.34
N ALA A 636 16.84 27.74 36.66
CA ALA A 636 16.59 26.58 37.51
C ALA A 636 15.23 25.93 37.20
N GLN A 637 14.16 26.72 37.10
CA GLN A 637 12.82 26.22 36.76
C GLN A 637 12.75 25.64 35.33
N ARG A 638 13.58 26.09 34.40
CA ARG A 638 13.67 25.54 33.03
C ARG A 638 14.56 24.29 32.93
N ALA A 639 15.33 23.98 33.97
CA ALA A 639 16.28 22.88 33.96
C ALA A 639 15.57 21.56 34.27
N HIS A 640 15.09 20.90 33.23
CA HIS A 640 14.44 19.59 33.31
C HIS A 640 15.23 18.56 34.12
N TRP A 641 16.56 18.56 34.01
CA TRP A 641 17.43 17.66 34.79
C TRP A 641 17.31 17.78 36.31
N ARG A 642 16.68 18.85 36.84
CA ARG A 642 16.39 19.06 38.26
C ARG A 642 15.03 18.55 38.70
N LEU A 643 14.20 18.11 37.77
CA LEU A 643 12.83 17.67 37.99
C LEU A 643 12.71 16.16 37.75
N CYS A 644 11.94 15.49 38.59
CA CYS A 644 11.50 14.12 38.33
C CYS A 644 10.52 14.09 37.15
N TRP A 645 10.25 12.90 36.61
CA TRP A 645 9.36 12.77 35.45
C TRP A 645 7.95 13.26 35.73
N ASN A 646 7.39 12.96 36.90
CA ASN A 646 6.06 13.42 37.30
C ASN A 646 5.99 14.96 37.35
N GLU A 647 6.97 15.60 38.00
CA GLU A 647 7.07 17.06 38.05
C GLU A 647 7.19 17.70 36.66
N ARG A 648 7.83 17.03 35.68
CA ARG A 648 7.87 17.54 34.31
C ARG A 648 6.52 17.39 33.62
N MET A 649 5.88 16.24 33.76
CA MET A 649 4.58 15.93 33.16
C MET A 649 3.49 16.88 33.63
N ASP A 650 3.47 17.23 34.92
CA ASP A 650 2.47 18.09 35.55
C ASP A 650 2.51 19.54 35.06
N ARG A 651 3.64 20.01 34.53
CA ARG A 651 3.83 21.44 34.16
C ARG A 651 2.98 21.92 33.00
N ASN A 652 2.59 21.02 32.11
CA ASN A 652 1.64 21.31 31.04
C ASN A 652 0.45 20.36 31.06
N ALA A 653 0.25 19.64 32.17
CA ALA A 653 -0.94 18.84 32.37
C ALA A 653 -2.15 19.76 32.55
N ARG A 654 -3.29 19.34 32.00
CA ARG A 654 -4.55 20.01 32.24
C ARG A 654 -4.92 19.85 33.73
N ARG A 655 -5.30 20.95 34.39
CA ARG A 655 -5.65 20.92 35.82
C ARG A 655 -6.85 19.97 36.05
N PRO A 656 -6.85 19.16 37.13
CA PRO A 656 -7.99 18.29 37.44
C PRO A 656 -9.33 19.01 37.62
N GLN A 657 -9.29 20.30 37.98
CA GLN A 657 -10.44 21.17 38.19
C GLN A 657 -10.96 21.83 36.90
N ALA A 658 -10.24 21.70 35.78
CA ALA A 658 -10.65 22.32 34.52
C ALA A 658 -11.93 21.66 34.00
N ALA A 659 -12.88 22.48 33.51
CA ALA A 659 -14.14 21.99 32.98
C ALA A 659 -13.90 20.93 31.87
N PRO A 660 -14.62 19.80 31.84
CA PRO A 660 -14.39 18.77 30.82
C PRO A 660 -14.63 19.34 29.41
N LEU A 661 -13.73 19.04 28.48
CA LEU A 661 -13.93 19.41 27.08
C LEU A 661 -15.02 18.50 26.51
N LYS A 662 -16.14 19.08 26.08
CA LYS A 662 -17.18 18.35 25.36
C LYS A 662 -16.97 18.58 23.86
N VAL A 663 -16.80 17.50 23.11
CA VAL A 663 -16.72 17.54 21.65
C VAL A 663 -17.88 16.72 21.11
N THR A 664 -18.77 17.34 20.34
CA THR A 664 -19.86 16.62 19.68
C THR A 664 -19.53 16.49 18.20
N ILE A 665 -19.41 15.26 17.72
CA ILE A 665 -19.18 14.96 16.30
C ILE A 665 -20.47 14.39 15.73
N HIS A 666 -21.03 15.07 14.75
CA HIS A 666 -22.29 14.67 14.14
C HIS A 666 -22.08 13.59 13.06
N GLY A 667 -23.15 12.84 12.73
CA GLY A 667 -23.19 11.89 11.61
C GLY A 667 -22.30 10.65 11.74
N LEU A 668 -21.87 10.30 12.96
CA LEU A 668 -21.22 9.02 13.24
C LEU A 668 -22.26 7.95 13.64
N PRO A 669 -22.07 6.69 13.21
CA PRO A 669 -23.01 5.62 13.56
C PRO A 669 -22.90 5.22 15.04
N PRO A 670 -24.01 4.80 15.69
CA PRO A 670 -24.01 4.38 17.08
C PRO A 670 -23.05 3.23 17.43
N SER A 671 -22.85 2.29 16.50
CA SER A 671 -21.90 1.19 16.67
C SER A 671 -20.46 1.67 16.85
N LEU A 672 -20.08 2.76 16.16
CA LEU A 672 -18.77 3.36 16.30
C LEU A 672 -18.63 4.09 17.64
N ALA A 673 -19.68 4.77 18.11
CA ALA A 673 -19.66 5.41 19.43
C ALA A 673 -19.46 4.39 20.56
N GLN A 674 -20.09 3.21 20.47
CA GLN A 674 -19.89 2.12 21.43
C GLN A 674 -18.43 1.63 21.44
N TYR A 675 -17.83 1.41 20.25
CA TYR A 675 -16.43 1.01 20.14
C TYR A 675 -15.46 2.06 20.71
N LEU A 676 -15.73 3.35 20.48
CA LEU A 676 -14.94 4.47 20.98
C LEU A 676 -15.17 4.80 22.46
N HIS A 677 -16.10 4.09 23.12
CA HIS A 677 -16.57 4.38 24.48
C HIS A 677 -17.05 5.83 24.63
N CYS A 678 -17.78 6.33 23.61
CA CYS A 678 -18.37 7.67 23.59
C CYS A 678 -19.87 7.63 23.89
N GLY A 679 -20.38 8.67 24.57
CA GLY A 679 -21.82 8.85 24.77
C GLY A 679 -22.54 9.21 23.47
N LEU A 680 -23.81 8.78 23.35
CA LEU A 680 -24.70 9.18 22.26
C LEU A 680 -25.49 10.42 22.67
N VAL A 681 -25.48 11.43 21.81
CA VAL A 681 -26.32 12.62 21.93
C VAL A 681 -27.24 12.65 20.71
N THR A 682 -28.55 12.67 20.93
CA THR A 682 -29.52 12.87 19.84
C THR A 682 -29.45 14.32 19.38
N ALA A 683 -29.32 14.54 18.07
CA ALA A 683 -29.47 15.88 17.50
C ALA A 683 -30.88 16.39 17.84
N ALA A 684 -30.95 17.56 18.47
CA ALA A 684 -32.19 18.27 18.73
C ALA A 684 -32.72 18.91 17.44
#